data_AF-A0A957TYH2-F1
#
_entry.id   AF-A0A957TYH2-F1
#
_cell.length_a   1.000
_cell.length_b   1.000
_cell.length_c   1.000
_cell.angle_alpha   90.00
_cell.angle_beta   90.00
_cell.angle_gamma   90.00
#
_symmetry.space_group_name_H-M   'P 1'
#
loop_
_entity.id
_entity.type
_entity.pdbx_description
1 polymer ?
#
loop_
_entity_poly.entity_id
_entity_poly.type
_entity_poly.pdbx_seq_one_letter_code
_entity_poly.pdbx_strand_id
1 'polypeptide(L)'
;MSPSTTAGPLPAERYNRGVLTVTNSTLYSNTTTATDGAALYNADSGTVTLVHAKLVDNPGGTIYNAGALTNAVTISATILSAPVPDTQCQGVTLSGVNLVHNAPCIAPSEPPVTTTLGLSPLRDNGGPTLTLAPVAGALVLDPSYSEELCSVATDQRGRVHPVAGSCPVGAVTDAPRTLTVCPACTTDLAALRFNDLQQALNHAMAGDTVALMAGAYTGHFIVYKDLTLQHAGIDVATLNREQPIDVRAILQADPRPVEAQYQEWLESKDKPALQSVLAIFGYAPTATTMTVTHDVNVTLRGLTIQQGMAAQGGGIYNWGNLQVFTSTIAGNAAINQYDQVDPPQVITKAMGGAIYNAGQLTLERSTISGNQSEYYGGALYNDGSVATAKINIVASTIVDNRAEPLPQPFTVEILGAPTHFSPDHLVVQSGDKIHFESDKGQPIALQGWDPQCKIDDKPNTVLEVPPMGVGLSVPLSCSTNELLTTTVRVRPSGPTLTITVTPPTFKPEGDAIYQTGSSQTDLAKSILLGRSTSSLCARYEQDVNAVINSAGYNFRSDNSCFESGGTNQPVTNNWKGDLGKLQDNNIIDFTRGWVSGYTYSHALLPGSSAIDQIPPADCQAAKTYTMTLPLTAEARNLSINAGDVIQWQNPYSATATVALHDGEATVQLVTAPRYTLTHELQFNTPGD
;
A
#
# COMPACT_ATOMS: atom_id res chain seq x y z
N MET A 1 6.58 34.43 -2.14
CA MET A 1 7.11 35.23 -1.02
C MET A 1 8.62 35.31 -1.16
N SER A 2 9.22 36.48 -0.95
CA SER A 2 10.59 36.70 -0.47
C SER A 2 10.55 37.95 0.43
N PRO A 3 11.25 38.00 1.57
CA PRO A 3 11.19 39.14 2.47
C PRO A 3 12.21 40.21 2.05
N SER A 4 11.80 41.48 2.06
CA SER A 4 12.69 42.64 1.89
C SER A 4 12.59 43.51 3.14
N THR A 5 13.75 43.80 3.73
CA THR A 5 13.93 44.55 4.97
C THR A 5 14.37 45.99 4.67
N THR A 6 13.46 46.97 4.68
CA THR A 6 13.81 48.38 4.93
C THR A 6 12.59 49.16 5.40
N ALA A 7 12.73 49.86 6.53
CA ALA A 7 11.74 50.78 7.10
C ALA A 7 11.59 52.04 6.23
N GLY A 8 10.42 52.19 5.63
CA GLY A 8 9.92 53.28 4.77
C GLY A 8 8.45 52.95 4.45
N PRO A 9 7.60 53.92 4.04
CA PRO A 9 6.14 53.82 4.18
C PRO A 9 5.61 52.54 3.55
N LEU A 10 5.02 51.69 4.42
CA LEU A 10 4.28 50.45 4.18
C LEU A 10 4.44 49.87 2.76
N PRO A 11 5.19 48.76 2.56
CA PRO A 11 4.98 47.95 1.37
C PRO A 11 3.52 47.47 1.37
N ALA A 12 2.93 47.25 0.20
CA ALA A 12 1.51 46.95 0.01
C ALA A 12 1.01 45.75 0.85
N GLU A 13 0.49 46.02 2.05
CA GLU A 13 0.08 44.99 3.02
C GLU A 13 -1.44 45.04 3.27
N ARG A 14 -2.18 44.19 2.53
CA ARG A 14 -3.52 43.62 2.84
C ARG A 14 -4.45 44.39 3.81
N TYR A 15 -4.91 45.58 3.45
CA TYR A 15 -6.01 46.26 4.15
C TYR A 15 -7.26 46.40 3.28
N ASN A 16 -8.42 46.03 3.83
CA ASN A 16 -9.71 46.25 3.18
C ASN A 16 -10.16 47.71 3.36
N ARG A 17 -10.53 48.38 2.27
CA ARG A 17 -11.16 49.73 2.26
C ARG A 17 -12.55 49.74 1.62
N GLY A 18 -12.98 48.60 1.07
CA GLY A 18 -14.27 48.39 0.39
C GLY A 18 -15.08 47.29 1.07
N VAL A 19 -15.81 46.50 0.29
CA VAL A 19 -16.59 45.37 0.82
C VAL A 19 -15.82 44.07 0.58
N LEU A 20 -15.56 43.31 1.64
CA LEU A 20 -14.93 41.99 1.59
C LEU A 20 -15.86 40.93 2.20
N THR A 21 -16.18 39.89 1.44
CA THR A 21 -16.87 38.71 1.94
C THR A 21 -15.95 37.51 1.83
N VAL A 22 -15.75 36.80 2.95
CA VAL A 22 -14.97 35.57 3.00
C VAL A 22 -15.90 34.45 3.45
N THR A 23 -16.15 33.51 2.55
CA THR A 23 -17.05 32.38 2.76
C THR A 23 -16.31 31.08 2.54
N ASN A 24 -16.49 30.07 3.41
CA ASN A 24 -15.91 28.73 3.23
C ASN A 24 -14.40 28.75 2.93
N SER A 25 -13.67 29.61 3.63
CA SER A 25 -12.26 29.87 3.32
C SER A 25 -11.38 29.81 4.56
N THR A 26 -10.12 29.45 4.34
CA THR A 26 -9.11 29.33 5.39
C THR A 26 -8.04 30.42 5.21
N LEU A 27 -7.81 31.21 6.25
CA LEU A 27 -6.67 32.10 6.42
C LEU A 27 -5.78 31.52 7.52
N TYR A 28 -4.65 30.95 7.11
CA TYR A 28 -3.76 30.22 8.01
C TYR A 28 -2.37 30.83 8.03
N SER A 29 -1.76 30.95 9.22
CA SER A 29 -0.36 31.33 9.41
C SER A 29 0.07 32.63 8.71
N ASN A 30 -0.85 33.59 8.55
CA ASN A 30 -0.51 34.92 8.07
C ASN A 30 0.15 35.71 9.20
N THR A 31 1.23 36.40 8.87
CA THR A 31 2.04 37.17 9.81
C THR A 31 2.06 38.64 9.38
N THR A 32 2.10 39.54 10.35
CA THR A 32 2.37 40.97 10.13
C THR A 32 3.55 41.42 10.99
N THR A 33 4.23 42.48 10.57
CA THR A 33 5.26 43.15 11.39
C THR A 33 4.64 44.19 12.33
N ALA A 34 3.39 44.59 12.09
CA ALA A 34 2.59 45.37 13.02
C ALA A 34 2.03 44.49 14.15
N THR A 35 1.42 45.09 15.16
CA THR A 35 0.75 44.34 16.25
C THR A 35 -0.66 43.89 15.90
N ASP A 36 -1.18 44.30 14.74
CA ASP A 36 -2.61 44.29 14.44
C ASP A 36 -2.93 43.75 13.04
N GLY A 37 -3.92 42.86 12.94
CA GLY A 37 -4.59 42.49 11.69
C GLY A 37 -3.83 41.48 10.82
N ALA A 38 -3.12 40.53 11.42
CA ALA A 38 -2.28 39.54 10.73
C ALA A 38 -3.00 38.77 9.62
N ALA A 39 -4.24 38.32 9.87
CA ALA A 39 -5.06 37.70 8.83
C ALA A 39 -5.83 38.75 8.03
N LEU A 40 -6.45 39.70 8.74
CA LEU A 40 -7.30 40.72 8.15
C LEU A 40 -7.16 42.07 8.87
N TYR A 41 -6.84 43.11 8.10
CA TYR A 41 -6.95 44.50 8.50
C TYR A 41 -8.10 45.17 7.75
N ASN A 42 -9.08 45.74 8.46
CA ASN A 42 -10.18 46.53 7.90
C ASN A 42 -10.00 48.02 8.24
N ALA A 43 -9.93 48.87 7.22
CA ALA A 43 -9.73 50.31 7.35
C ALA A 43 -11.06 51.07 7.50
N ASP A 44 -10.98 52.38 7.74
CA ASP A 44 -12.11 53.22 8.21
C ASP A 44 -13.39 53.21 7.36
N SER A 45 -13.27 52.93 6.05
CA SER A 45 -14.39 52.86 5.11
C SER A 45 -14.77 51.44 4.70
N GLY A 46 -14.05 50.42 5.19
CA GLY A 46 -14.22 49.03 4.78
C GLY A 46 -15.28 48.29 5.57
N THR A 47 -15.91 47.29 4.95
CA THR A 47 -16.74 46.28 5.61
C THR A 47 -16.25 44.88 5.31
N VAL A 48 -16.29 43.99 6.30
CA VAL A 48 -15.90 42.58 6.20
C VAL A 48 -17.05 41.69 6.70
N THR A 49 -17.35 40.63 5.95
CA THR A 49 -18.26 39.58 6.38
C THR A 49 -17.55 38.24 6.30
N LEU A 50 -17.38 37.58 7.44
CA LEU A 50 -16.79 36.24 7.56
C LEU A 50 -17.90 35.22 7.87
N VAL A 51 -18.01 34.21 7.01
CA VAL A 51 -19.05 33.17 7.12
C VAL A 51 -18.40 31.82 6.88
N HIS A 52 -18.53 30.88 7.81
CA HIS A 52 -17.92 29.55 7.65
C HIS A 52 -16.42 29.63 7.30
N ALA A 53 -15.68 30.51 7.98
CA ALA A 53 -14.25 30.70 7.74
C ALA A 53 -13.39 30.05 8.83
N LYS A 54 -12.09 29.85 8.53
CA LYS A 54 -11.08 29.41 9.50
C LYS A 54 -9.95 30.43 9.51
N LEU A 55 -9.78 31.16 10.61
CA LEU A 55 -8.63 32.03 10.81
C LEU A 55 -7.78 31.42 11.93
N VAL A 56 -6.80 30.62 11.53
CA VAL A 56 -6.03 29.77 12.45
C VAL A 56 -4.55 30.12 12.40
N ASP A 57 -3.92 30.22 13.58
CA ASP A 57 -2.49 30.43 13.76
C ASP A 57 -1.95 31.71 13.08
N ASN A 58 -2.72 32.79 13.07
CA ASN A 58 -2.28 34.09 12.53
C ASN A 58 -1.76 34.99 13.67
N PRO A 59 -0.45 35.05 13.96
CA PRO A 59 0.12 35.84 15.06
C PRO A 59 0.11 37.35 14.77
N GLY A 60 -0.16 38.18 15.79
CA GLY A 60 -0.18 39.65 15.69
C GLY A 60 -1.59 40.25 15.50
N GLY A 61 -2.56 39.81 16.31
CA GLY A 61 -3.96 40.20 16.21
C GLY A 61 -4.62 39.64 14.95
N THR A 62 -5.37 38.54 15.05
CA THR A 62 -5.97 37.84 13.90
C THR A 62 -6.83 38.76 13.02
N ILE A 63 -7.67 39.61 13.63
CA ILE A 63 -8.50 40.59 12.92
C ILE A 63 -8.38 41.97 13.57
N TYR A 64 -8.13 43.00 12.77
CA TYR A 64 -8.15 44.38 13.24
C TYR A 64 -9.10 45.23 12.42
N ASN A 65 -10.07 45.87 13.09
CA ASN A 65 -10.93 46.88 12.50
C ASN A 65 -10.56 48.27 13.01
N ALA A 66 -9.97 49.09 12.14
CA ALA A 66 -9.60 50.48 12.43
C ALA A 66 -10.80 51.44 12.42
N GLY A 67 -11.87 51.06 11.73
CA GLY A 67 -12.97 51.97 11.42
C GLY A 67 -13.92 52.26 12.58
N ALA A 68 -14.42 53.51 12.59
CA ALA A 68 -15.42 53.98 13.55
C ALA A 68 -16.84 53.43 13.28
N LEU A 69 -17.04 52.72 12.17
CA LEU A 69 -18.32 52.11 11.81
C LEU A 69 -18.60 50.89 12.70
N THR A 70 -19.62 51.00 13.55
CA THR A 70 -20.16 49.86 14.32
C THR A 70 -20.65 48.78 13.37
N ASN A 71 -20.31 47.51 13.63
CA ASN A 71 -20.64 46.34 12.80
C ASN A 71 -20.00 46.34 11.39
N ALA A 72 -18.88 47.04 11.20
CA ALA A 72 -18.13 46.97 9.96
C ALA A 72 -17.51 45.59 9.70
N VAL A 73 -17.23 44.81 10.74
CA VAL A 73 -16.75 43.43 10.62
C VAL A 73 -17.74 42.50 11.32
N THR A 74 -18.41 41.65 10.55
CA THR A 74 -19.34 40.63 11.05
C THR A 74 -18.77 39.24 10.86
N ILE A 75 -18.90 38.39 11.89
CA ILE A 75 -18.36 37.04 11.90
C ILE A 75 -19.46 36.07 12.31
N SER A 76 -19.68 35.02 11.51
CA SER A 76 -20.65 33.97 11.80
C SER A 76 -20.10 32.59 11.41
N ALA A 77 -20.46 31.57 12.20
CA ALA A 77 -20.08 30.18 11.98
C ALA A 77 -18.58 29.98 11.70
N THR A 78 -17.72 30.77 12.34
CA THR A 78 -16.29 30.87 12.00
C THR A 78 -15.41 30.40 13.15
N ILE A 79 -14.26 29.80 12.82
CA ILE A 79 -13.23 29.40 13.79
C ILE A 79 -12.16 30.49 13.84
N LEU A 80 -11.87 30.99 15.03
CA LEU A 80 -10.81 31.93 15.35
C LEU A 80 -9.86 31.27 16.35
N SER A 81 -8.61 31.07 15.95
CA SER A 81 -7.59 30.44 16.79
C SER A 81 -6.30 31.25 16.75
N ALA A 82 -5.85 31.69 17.92
CA ALA A 82 -4.56 32.35 18.07
C ALA A 82 -3.49 31.38 18.56
N PRO A 83 -2.24 31.59 18.12
CA PRO A 83 -1.10 30.85 18.61
C PRO A 83 -0.67 31.28 20.03
N VAL A 84 -1.13 32.45 20.52
CA VAL A 84 -0.82 32.99 21.87
C VAL A 84 -2.07 33.64 22.50
N PRO A 85 -2.19 33.68 23.84
CA PRO A 85 -3.33 34.26 24.57
C PRO A 85 -3.33 35.81 24.62
N ASP A 86 -3.12 36.46 23.47
CA ASP A 86 -3.28 37.93 23.30
C ASP A 86 -4.59 38.24 22.56
N THR A 87 -5.03 39.51 22.56
CA THR A 87 -6.30 39.94 21.93
C THR A 87 -6.37 39.50 20.47
N GLN A 88 -7.30 38.58 20.16
CA GLN A 88 -7.44 38.00 18.82
C GLN A 88 -8.04 38.95 17.81
N CYS A 89 -8.96 39.79 18.27
CA CYS A 89 -9.75 40.65 17.41
C CYS A 89 -9.90 42.02 18.06
N GLN A 90 -10.00 43.05 17.22
CA GLN A 90 -10.38 44.39 17.64
C GLN A 90 -11.48 44.95 16.74
N GLY A 91 -12.51 45.54 17.36
CA GLY A 91 -13.58 46.24 16.65
C GLY A 91 -14.46 45.34 15.78
N VAL A 92 -14.60 44.06 16.13
CA VAL A 92 -15.43 43.09 15.41
C VAL A 92 -16.77 42.87 16.12
N THR A 93 -17.78 42.40 15.39
CA THR A 93 -19.07 41.95 15.93
C THR A 93 -19.25 40.47 15.63
N LEU A 94 -19.40 39.65 16.67
CA LEU A 94 -19.75 38.24 16.53
C LEU A 94 -21.27 38.09 16.38
N SER A 95 -21.70 37.23 15.47
CA SER A 95 -23.08 36.84 15.25
C SER A 95 -23.17 35.31 15.12
N GLY A 96 -24.30 34.71 15.51
CA GLY A 96 -24.44 33.27 15.53
C GLY A 96 -23.44 32.59 16.47
N VAL A 97 -23.15 31.31 16.22
CA VAL A 97 -22.16 30.56 17.01
C VAL A 97 -20.81 30.60 16.29
N ASN A 98 -19.75 30.91 17.04
CA ASN A 98 -18.37 30.95 16.56
C ASN A 98 -17.50 30.19 17.56
N LEU A 99 -16.38 29.62 17.09
CA LEU A 99 -15.44 28.96 17.99
C LEU A 99 -14.19 29.82 18.14
N VAL A 100 -13.99 30.30 19.36
CA VAL A 100 -12.86 31.14 19.74
C VAL A 100 -11.93 30.32 20.64
N HIS A 101 -10.68 30.12 20.21
CA HIS A 101 -9.72 29.24 20.87
C HIS A 101 -8.47 30.00 21.33
N ASN A 102 -7.97 29.70 22.53
CA ASN A 102 -6.77 30.29 23.19
C ASN A 102 -6.83 31.76 23.61
N ALA A 103 -7.67 32.62 23.03
CA ALA A 103 -7.77 34.02 23.45
C ALA A 103 -9.14 34.62 23.14
N PRO A 104 -9.65 35.57 23.93
CA PRO A 104 -10.91 36.23 23.63
C PRO A 104 -10.82 37.08 22.36
N CYS A 105 -11.89 37.07 21.57
CA CYS A 105 -12.04 37.92 20.38
C CYS A 105 -12.80 39.22 20.71
N ILE A 106 -13.89 39.15 21.48
CA ILE A 106 -14.63 40.32 22.01
C ILE A 106 -14.85 40.14 23.51
N ALA A 107 -14.61 41.19 24.31
CA ALA A 107 -15.01 41.22 25.71
C ALA A 107 -16.40 41.90 25.87
N PRO A 108 -17.34 41.38 26.69
CA PRO A 108 -17.31 40.15 27.47
C PRO A 108 -18.24 39.09 26.84
N SER A 109 -17.81 38.37 25.80
CA SER A 109 -18.60 37.25 25.27
C SER A 109 -17.74 36.00 25.10
N GLU A 110 -18.33 34.86 25.47
CA GLU A 110 -17.86 33.48 25.57
C GLU A 110 -16.39 33.23 25.98
N PRO A 111 -16.13 32.47 27.07
CA PRO A 111 -14.78 32.09 27.43
C PRO A 111 -14.15 31.27 26.29
N PRO A 112 -12.92 31.62 25.84
CA PRO A 112 -12.26 30.86 24.80
C PRO A 112 -12.04 29.42 25.27
N VAL A 113 -12.22 28.46 24.38
CA VAL A 113 -11.80 27.09 24.63
C VAL A 113 -10.28 27.01 24.55
N THR A 114 -9.69 26.19 25.42
CA THR A 114 -8.23 25.97 25.50
C THR A 114 -7.84 24.53 25.15
N THR A 115 -8.83 23.68 24.89
CA THR A 115 -8.64 22.32 24.41
C THR A 115 -8.34 22.31 22.91
N THR A 116 -7.56 21.33 22.47
CA THR A 116 -7.20 21.15 21.06
C THR A 116 -8.43 21.09 20.16
N LEU A 117 -8.43 21.88 19.09
CA LEU A 117 -9.54 21.98 18.14
C LEU A 117 -9.80 20.71 17.32
N GLY A 118 -8.80 19.83 17.19
CA GLY A 118 -8.89 18.63 16.35
C GLY A 118 -8.89 18.96 14.84
N LEU A 119 -8.03 19.89 14.41
CA LEU A 119 -7.85 20.23 13.01
C LEU A 119 -6.61 19.53 12.43
N SER A 120 -6.73 19.00 11.22
CA SER A 120 -5.60 18.46 10.44
C SER A 120 -4.69 19.59 9.95
N PRO A 121 -3.43 19.30 9.55
CA PRO A 121 -2.58 20.28 8.87
C PRO A 121 -3.24 20.85 7.61
N LEU A 122 -2.83 22.08 7.22
CA LEU A 122 -3.25 22.71 5.97
C LEU A 122 -2.81 21.85 4.77
N ARG A 123 -3.77 21.34 4.00
CA ARG A 123 -3.54 20.50 2.81
C ARG A 123 -4.74 20.51 1.87
N ASP A 124 -4.63 19.85 0.72
CA ASP A 124 -5.77 19.62 -0.16
C ASP A 124 -6.73 18.64 0.52
N ASN A 125 -7.94 19.12 0.85
CA ASN A 125 -8.99 18.30 1.45
C ASN A 125 -10.19 18.13 0.51
N GLY A 126 -10.00 18.22 -0.81
CA GLY A 126 -11.03 17.96 -1.82
C GLY A 126 -11.87 19.18 -2.23
N GLY A 127 -11.41 20.39 -1.91
CA GLY A 127 -12.02 21.65 -2.34
C GLY A 127 -11.09 22.47 -3.25
N PRO A 128 -11.51 23.65 -3.74
CA PRO A 128 -10.73 24.46 -4.67
C PRO A 128 -9.51 25.14 -4.04
N THR A 129 -9.37 25.06 -2.70
CA THR A 129 -8.26 25.64 -1.95
C THR A 129 -7.82 24.70 -0.83
N LEU A 130 -6.56 24.81 -0.40
CA LEU A 130 -6.06 24.10 0.77
C LEU A 130 -6.82 24.53 2.04
N THR A 131 -6.99 23.62 2.98
CA THR A 131 -7.71 23.88 4.23
C THR A 131 -7.31 22.92 5.34
N LEU A 132 -7.78 23.18 6.56
CA LEU A 132 -7.61 22.31 7.71
C LEU A 132 -8.91 21.50 7.90
N ALA A 133 -8.89 20.20 7.64
CA ALA A 133 -10.08 19.36 7.85
C ALA A 133 -10.24 19.02 9.35
N PRO A 134 -11.47 18.93 9.86
CA PRO A 134 -11.70 18.41 11.19
C PRO A 134 -11.41 16.90 11.24
N VAL A 135 -10.79 16.42 12.32
CA VAL A 135 -10.64 14.98 12.59
C VAL A 135 -11.91 14.42 13.24
N ALA A 136 -12.07 13.10 13.27
CA ALA A 136 -13.21 12.47 13.94
C ALA A 136 -13.25 12.85 15.43
N GLY A 137 -14.43 13.27 15.91
CA GLY A 137 -14.62 13.73 17.29
C GLY A 137 -14.02 15.12 17.60
N ALA A 138 -13.57 15.86 16.58
CA ALA A 138 -13.07 17.21 16.75
C ALA A 138 -14.13 18.13 17.37
N LEU A 139 -13.71 19.05 18.25
CA LEU A 139 -14.58 20.01 18.92
C LEU A 139 -15.37 20.88 17.93
N VAL A 140 -14.78 21.18 16.78
CA VAL A 140 -15.40 21.99 15.72
C VAL A 140 -16.60 21.30 15.05
N LEU A 141 -16.84 20.01 15.34
CA LEU A 141 -17.96 19.20 14.84
C LEU A 141 -19.10 19.05 15.85
N ASP A 142 -19.18 19.92 16.87
CA ASP A 142 -20.21 19.82 17.92
C ASP A 142 -21.64 19.81 17.33
N PRO A 143 -22.45 18.76 17.58
CA PRO A 143 -23.80 18.64 17.03
C PRO A 143 -24.82 19.60 17.66
N SER A 144 -24.46 20.35 18.71
CA SER A 144 -25.33 21.32 19.36
C SER A 144 -25.50 22.63 18.58
N TYR A 145 -24.73 22.84 17.51
CA TYR A 145 -24.87 24.01 16.64
C TYR A 145 -26.12 23.91 15.75
N SER A 146 -27.08 24.83 15.91
CA SER A 146 -28.38 24.76 15.21
C SER A 146 -28.27 24.96 13.69
N GLU A 147 -29.14 24.29 12.91
CA GLU A 147 -29.20 24.43 11.44
C GLU A 147 -29.48 25.86 10.97
N GLU A 148 -30.17 26.68 11.76
CA GLU A 148 -30.50 28.06 11.42
C GLU A 148 -29.27 28.95 11.24
N LEU A 149 -28.11 28.51 11.74
CA LEU A 149 -26.82 29.18 11.58
C LEU A 149 -26.20 28.97 10.19
N CYS A 150 -26.74 28.05 9.39
CA CYS A 150 -26.20 27.68 8.08
C CYS A 150 -26.65 28.67 7.01
N SER A 151 -25.86 29.71 6.80
CA SER A 151 -26.08 30.67 5.72
C SER A 151 -25.52 30.22 4.37
N VAL A 152 -24.91 29.03 4.30
CA VAL A 152 -24.33 28.43 3.08
C VAL A 152 -24.88 27.03 2.84
N ALA A 153 -25.14 26.70 1.57
CA ALA A 153 -25.68 25.40 1.17
C ALA A 153 -24.63 24.28 1.10
N THR A 154 -23.35 24.64 1.06
CA THR A 154 -22.25 23.68 1.02
C THR A 154 -21.05 24.16 1.84
N ASP A 155 -20.19 23.25 2.29
CA ASP A 155 -18.85 23.59 2.79
C ASP A 155 -17.87 23.92 1.64
N GLN A 156 -16.59 24.16 1.91
CA GLN A 156 -15.62 24.52 0.86
C GLN A 156 -15.37 23.40 -0.16
N ARG A 157 -15.70 22.14 0.16
CA ARG A 157 -15.52 20.99 -0.72
C ARG A 157 -16.75 20.78 -1.61
N GLY A 158 -17.81 21.54 -1.38
CA GLY A 158 -19.10 21.34 -2.03
C GLY A 158 -19.96 20.27 -1.36
N ARG A 159 -19.63 19.80 -0.14
CA ARG A 159 -20.55 18.91 0.60
C ARG A 159 -21.77 19.68 1.05
N VAL A 160 -22.95 19.09 0.86
CA VAL A 160 -24.22 19.67 1.30
C VAL A 160 -24.21 19.98 2.79
N HIS A 161 -24.76 21.13 3.13
CA HIS A 161 -24.81 21.72 4.46
C HIS A 161 -26.21 22.31 4.71
N PRO A 162 -26.82 22.19 5.92
CA PRO A 162 -26.36 21.53 7.16
C PRO A 162 -26.17 20.01 7.05
N VAL A 163 -25.43 19.42 8.00
CA VAL A 163 -25.22 17.97 8.11
C VAL A 163 -25.99 17.44 9.31
N ALA A 164 -26.94 16.54 9.06
CA ALA A 164 -27.70 15.81 10.08
C ALA A 164 -28.35 16.67 11.18
N GLY A 165 -28.96 17.81 10.85
CA GLY A 165 -29.58 18.65 11.87
C GLY A 165 -28.63 19.65 12.52
N SER A 166 -27.38 19.72 12.09
CA SER A 166 -26.35 20.56 12.73
C SER A 166 -25.60 21.45 11.73
N CYS A 167 -25.11 22.59 12.24
CA CYS A 167 -24.34 23.56 11.47
C CYS A 167 -22.93 23.78 12.04
N PRO A 168 -21.98 22.85 11.84
CA PRO A 168 -20.64 23.00 12.37
C PRO A 168 -19.94 24.25 11.85
N VAL A 169 -19.04 24.80 12.68
CA VAL A 169 -18.33 26.05 12.37
C VAL A 169 -17.10 25.79 11.50
N GLY A 170 -16.77 26.78 10.66
CA GLY A 170 -15.58 26.79 9.82
C GLY A 170 -15.80 26.37 8.37
N ALA A 171 -14.72 26.40 7.59
CA ALA A 171 -14.74 26.20 6.13
C ALA A 171 -14.97 24.74 5.68
N VAL A 172 -14.69 23.80 6.58
CA VAL A 172 -14.94 22.37 6.40
C VAL A 172 -15.62 21.90 7.66
N THR A 173 -16.82 21.36 7.51
CA THR A 173 -17.79 21.15 8.59
C THR A 173 -18.20 19.70 8.75
N ASP A 174 -17.56 18.78 8.02
CA ASP A 174 -17.93 17.38 8.03
C ASP A 174 -16.69 16.49 8.11
N ALA A 175 -16.77 15.47 8.94
CA ALA A 175 -15.72 14.50 9.17
C ALA A 175 -15.51 13.62 7.91
N PRO A 176 -14.36 12.92 7.84
CA PRO A 176 -14.24 11.77 6.95
C PRO A 176 -15.42 10.81 7.06
N ARG A 177 -15.95 10.36 5.92
CA ARG A 177 -17.02 9.38 5.82
C ARG A 177 -16.48 8.04 5.35
N THR A 178 -17.28 6.99 5.53
CA THR A 178 -17.02 5.68 4.93
C THR A 178 -17.96 5.47 3.75
N LEU A 179 -17.39 5.22 2.58
CA LEU A 179 -18.10 4.78 1.38
C LEU A 179 -17.96 3.27 1.28
N THR A 180 -19.03 2.57 0.95
CA THR A 180 -18.99 1.09 0.78
C THR A 180 -19.02 0.74 -0.70
N VAL A 181 -18.13 -0.17 -1.12
CA VAL A 181 -18.12 -0.68 -2.50
C VAL A 181 -18.38 -2.17 -2.49
N CYS A 182 -19.29 -2.64 -3.33
CA CYS A 182 -19.63 -4.06 -3.43
C CYS A 182 -19.90 -4.44 -4.91
N PRO A 183 -19.30 -5.53 -5.42
CA PRO A 183 -19.44 -5.88 -6.83
C PRO A 183 -20.87 -6.27 -7.24
N ALA A 184 -21.67 -6.75 -6.28
CA ALA A 184 -23.03 -7.26 -6.52
C ALA A 184 -24.16 -6.31 -6.04
N CYS A 185 -23.84 -5.11 -5.57
CA CYS A 185 -24.86 -4.18 -5.09
C CYS A 185 -25.28 -3.15 -6.15
N THR A 186 -26.28 -2.34 -5.82
CA THR A 186 -26.67 -1.17 -6.59
C THR A 186 -26.09 0.09 -5.97
N THR A 187 -25.64 1.00 -6.85
CA THR A 187 -25.18 2.33 -6.42
C THR A 187 -26.33 3.11 -5.80
N ASP A 188 -26.09 3.62 -4.59
CA ASP A 188 -26.99 4.46 -3.81
C ASP A 188 -26.17 5.60 -3.21
N LEU A 189 -26.25 6.77 -3.83
CA LEU A 189 -25.49 7.96 -3.42
C LEU A 189 -25.92 8.46 -2.04
N ALA A 190 -27.18 8.24 -1.63
CA ALA A 190 -27.64 8.66 -0.31
C ALA A 190 -27.05 7.76 0.79
N ALA A 191 -26.89 6.47 0.50
CA ALA A 191 -26.25 5.50 1.40
C ALA A 191 -24.71 5.44 1.25
N LEU A 192 -24.11 6.26 0.36
CA LEU A 192 -22.68 6.19 0.01
C LEU A 192 -22.22 4.78 -0.39
N ARG A 193 -23.08 4.05 -1.10
CA ARG A 193 -22.81 2.70 -1.58
C ARG A 193 -22.61 2.71 -3.08
N PHE A 194 -21.57 2.03 -3.55
CA PHE A 194 -21.16 2.01 -4.96
C PHE A 194 -20.96 0.57 -5.44
N ASN A 195 -21.27 0.31 -6.70
CA ASN A 195 -20.93 -0.95 -7.35
C ASN A 195 -19.64 -0.88 -8.20
N ASP A 196 -19.09 0.32 -8.37
CA ASP A 196 -17.87 0.60 -9.11
C ASP A 196 -16.87 1.33 -8.20
N LEU A 197 -15.64 0.79 -8.13
CA LEU A 197 -14.61 1.33 -7.26
C LEU A 197 -14.10 2.70 -7.73
N GLN A 198 -13.91 2.92 -9.03
CA GLN A 198 -13.41 4.22 -9.49
C GLN A 198 -14.45 5.32 -9.26
N GLN A 199 -15.74 5.04 -9.39
CA GLN A 199 -16.81 5.96 -9.02
C GLN A 199 -16.77 6.31 -7.53
N ALA A 200 -16.56 5.33 -6.66
CA ALA A 200 -16.40 5.57 -5.22
C ALA A 200 -15.16 6.45 -4.93
N LEU A 201 -14.02 6.18 -5.58
CA LEU A 201 -12.79 6.98 -5.43
C LEU A 201 -12.97 8.42 -5.95
N ASN A 202 -13.71 8.58 -7.05
CA ASN A 202 -14.05 9.90 -7.60
C ASN A 202 -14.98 10.68 -6.66
N HIS A 203 -15.95 9.99 -6.05
CA HIS A 203 -16.91 10.59 -5.12
C HIS A 203 -16.31 10.88 -3.74
N ALA A 204 -15.38 10.04 -3.28
CA ALA A 204 -14.67 10.22 -2.02
C ALA A 204 -13.99 11.58 -1.99
N MET A 205 -13.97 12.21 -0.82
CA MET A 205 -13.18 13.41 -0.56
C MET A 205 -11.96 13.05 0.27
N ALA A 206 -11.01 13.99 0.37
CA ALA A 206 -9.80 13.71 1.12
C ALA A 206 -10.10 13.40 2.59
N GLY A 207 -9.44 12.38 3.11
CA GLY A 207 -9.62 11.78 4.43
C GLY A 207 -10.63 10.63 4.47
N ASP A 208 -11.53 10.50 3.47
CA ASP A 208 -12.57 9.45 3.49
C ASP A 208 -11.98 8.03 3.46
N THR A 209 -12.78 7.09 3.96
CA THR A 209 -12.50 5.65 3.86
C THR A 209 -13.38 5.04 2.78
N VAL A 210 -12.78 4.29 1.86
CA VAL A 210 -13.47 3.46 0.88
C VAL A 210 -13.34 2.01 1.35
N ALA A 211 -14.44 1.45 1.85
CA ALA A 211 -14.55 0.11 2.40
C ALA A 211 -15.02 -0.86 1.31
N LEU A 212 -14.19 -1.84 0.97
CA LEU A 212 -14.44 -2.85 -0.05
C LEU A 212 -14.97 -4.11 0.59
N MET A 213 -16.18 -4.52 0.21
CA MET A 213 -16.70 -5.83 0.55
C MET A 213 -15.89 -6.93 -0.15
N ALA A 214 -16.01 -8.17 0.33
CA ALA A 214 -15.40 -9.31 -0.34
C ALA A 214 -15.88 -9.43 -1.79
N GLY A 215 -14.95 -9.73 -2.70
CA GLY A 215 -15.17 -9.85 -4.13
C GLY A 215 -14.04 -9.26 -4.98
N ALA A 216 -14.15 -9.43 -6.29
CA ALA A 216 -13.18 -8.95 -7.26
C ALA A 216 -13.62 -7.64 -7.93
N TYR A 217 -12.72 -6.67 -7.97
CA TYR A 217 -12.85 -5.36 -8.58
C TYR A 217 -11.86 -5.26 -9.73
N THR A 218 -12.36 -5.38 -10.95
CA THR A 218 -11.53 -5.36 -12.16
C THR A 218 -11.44 -3.95 -12.73
N GLY A 219 -10.24 -3.40 -12.85
CA GLY A 219 -9.98 -2.10 -13.49
C GLY A 219 -8.62 -1.52 -13.15
N HIS A 220 -8.31 -0.39 -13.77
CA HIS A 220 -7.19 0.47 -13.39
C HIS A 220 -7.72 1.61 -12.51
N PHE A 221 -7.32 1.59 -11.25
CA PHE A 221 -7.83 2.52 -10.24
C PHE A 221 -6.86 3.67 -10.03
N ILE A 222 -7.38 4.90 -10.05
CA ILE A 222 -6.60 6.12 -9.91
C ILE A 222 -6.99 6.83 -8.61
N VAL A 223 -6.00 7.09 -7.77
CA VAL A 223 -6.12 7.84 -6.53
C VAL A 223 -5.26 9.09 -6.58
N TYR A 224 -5.87 10.24 -6.29
CA TYR A 224 -5.23 11.56 -6.35
C TYR A 224 -5.54 12.43 -5.12
N LYS A 225 -6.09 11.83 -4.05
CA LYS A 225 -6.49 12.51 -2.81
C LYS A 225 -6.17 11.64 -1.60
N ASP A 226 -5.99 12.27 -0.44
CA ASP A 226 -5.77 11.55 0.81
C ASP A 226 -6.94 10.59 1.07
N LEU A 227 -6.72 9.29 1.24
CA LEU A 227 -7.80 8.35 1.57
C LEU A 227 -7.30 7.06 2.20
N THR A 228 -8.22 6.32 2.81
CA THR A 228 -8.01 4.92 3.19
C THR A 228 -8.84 4.01 2.30
N LEU A 229 -8.21 3.05 1.63
CA LEU A 229 -8.87 1.95 0.94
C LEU A 229 -8.69 0.69 1.79
N GLN A 230 -9.78 0.08 2.23
CA GLN A 230 -9.69 -1.04 3.17
C GLN A 230 -10.75 -2.11 2.94
N HIS A 231 -10.50 -3.32 3.42
CA HIS A 231 -11.55 -4.32 3.55
C HIS A 231 -12.68 -3.83 4.47
N ALA A 232 -13.93 -4.06 4.10
CA ALA A 232 -15.12 -3.60 4.84
C ALA A 232 -15.41 -4.41 6.13
N GLY A 233 -14.52 -5.33 6.50
CA GLY A 233 -14.83 -6.39 7.45
C GLY A 233 -15.87 -7.39 6.91
N ILE A 234 -16.13 -8.44 7.69
CA ILE A 234 -17.16 -9.43 7.36
C ILE A 234 -17.96 -9.70 8.62
N ASP A 235 -19.28 -9.63 8.51
CA ASP A 235 -20.18 -10.18 9.52
C ASP A 235 -20.23 -11.70 9.35
N VAL A 236 -19.51 -12.42 10.21
CA VAL A 236 -19.40 -13.89 10.17
C VAL A 236 -20.76 -14.57 10.35
N ALA A 237 -21.75 -13.92 10.98
CA ALA A 237 -23.09 -14.47 11.11
C ALA A 237 -23.81 -14.63 9.76
N THR A 238 -23.34 -13.93 8.73
CA THR A 238 -23.88 -14.01 7.36
C THR A 238 -23.23 -15.11 6.51
N LEU A 239 -22.14 -15.73 6.98
CA LEU A 239 -21.40 -16.74 6.24
C LEU A 239 -22.03 -18.13 6.36
N ASN A 240 -22.02 -18.88 5.25
CA ASN A 240 -22.43 -20.28 5.23
C ASN A 240 -21.23 -21.21 5.47
N ARG A 241 -21.29 -22.04 6.51
CA ARG A 241 -20.24 -23.02 6.87
C ARG A 241 -20.02 -24.11 5.82
N GLU A 242 -20.99 -24.34 4.95
CA GLU A 242 -20.97 -25.44 3.97
C GLU A 242 -20.49 -25.01 2.58
N GLN A 243 -20.24 -23.71 2.36
CA GLN A 243 -19.81 -23.19 1.06
C GLN A 243 -18.40 -22.60 1.14
N PRO A 244 -17.54 -22.84 0.15
CA PRO A 244 -16.31 -22.10 0.01
C PRO A 244 -16.65 -20.63 -0.28
N ILE A 245 -16.28 -19.74 0.63
CA ILE A 245 -16.49 -18.30 0.50
C ILE A 245 -15.12 -17.64 0.37
N ASP A 246 -14.91 -16.95 -0.75
CA ASP A 246 -13.76 -16.06 -0.89
C ASP A 246 -14.05 -14.77 -0.11
N VAL A 247 -13.38 -14.60 1.01
CA VAL A 247 -13.56 -13.51 1.96
C VAL A 247 -12.72 -12.27 1.64
N ARG A 248 -12.08 -12.23 0.47
CA ARG A 248 -11.06 -11.23 0.14
C ARG A 248 -11.62 -10.12 -0.73
N ALA A 249 -11.12 -8.90 -0.53
CA ALA A 249 -11.29 -7.79 -1.47
C ALA A 249 -10.11 -7.80 -2.45
N ILE A 250 -10.38 -8.18 -3.70
CA ILE A 250 -9.37 -8.40 -4.74
C ILE A 250 -9.45 -7.27 -5.76
N LEU A 251 -8.40 -6.48 -5.88
CA LEU A 251 -8.21 -5.52 -6.95
C LEU A 251 -7.37 -6.19 -8.03
N GLN A 252 -7.83 -6.12 -9.28
CA GLN A 252 -7.11 -6.68 -10.41
C GLN A 252 -7.30 -5.83 -11.67
N ALA A 253 -6.32 -5.79 -12.56
CA ALA A 253 -6.48 -5.07 -13.83
C ALA A 253 -7.28 -5.90 -14.84
N ASP A 254 -7.05 -7.21 -14.86
CA ASP A 254 -7.70 -8.18 -15.74
C ASP A 254 -7.93 -9.47 -14.92
N PRO A 255 -9.05 -10.20 -15.10
CA PRO A 255 -9.31 -11.46 -14.38
C PRO A 255 -8.40 -12.62 -14.79
N ARG A 256 -7.68 -12.51 -15.91
CA ARG A 256 -6.77 -13.53 -16.41
C ARG A 256 -5.39 -13.38 -15.78
N PRO A 257 -4.65 -14.48 -15.57
CA PRO A 257 -3.25 -14.41 -15.17
C PRO A 257 -2.40 -13.61 -16.17
N VAL A 258 -1.34 -12.96 -15.68
CA VAL A 258 -0.38 -12.19 -16.48
C VAL A 258 0.09 -12.96 -17.72
N GLU A 259 0.37 -14.26 -17.59
CA GLU A 259 0.80 -15.09 -18.72
C GLU A 259 -0.18 -15.03 -19.89
N ALA A 260 -1.48 -15.16 -19.62
CA ALA A 260 -2.52 -15.12 -20.65
C ALA A 260 -2.70 -13.71 -21.22
N GLN A 261 -2.55 -12.67 -20.37
CA GLN A 261 -2.56 -11.29 -20.83
C GLN A 261 -1.38 -11.00 -21.77
N TYR A 262 -0.19 -11.50 -21.42
CA TYR A 262 1.03 -11.33 -22.20
C TYR A 262 0.92 -12.00 -23.57
N GLN A 263 0.30 -13.18 -23.65
CA GLN A 263 0.05 -13.84 -24.94
C GLN A 263 -0.81 -13.01 -25.89
N GLU A 264 -1.95 -12.54 -25.40
CA GLU A 264 -2.80 -11.67 -26.21
C GLU A 264 -2.07 -10.38 -26.59
N TRP A 265 -1.26 -9.82 -25.68
CA TRP A 265 -0.46 -8.64 -25.97
C TRP A 265 0.58 -8.90 -27.07
N LEU A 266 1.25 -10.06 -27.07
CA LEU A 266 2.20 -10.45 -28.12
C LEU A 266 1.52 -10.58 -29.48
N GLU A 267 0.35 -11.23 -29.54
CA GLU A 267 -0.40 -11.51 -30.77
C GLU A 267 -1.14 -10.28 -31.34
N SER A 268 -1.45 -9.29 -30.49
CA SER A 268 -2.19 -8.10 -30.90
C SER A 268 -1.36 -7.15 -31.77
N LYS A 269 -1.92 -6.78 -32.92
CA LYS A 269 -1.34 -5.77 -33.83
C LYS A 269 -1.32 -4.36 -33.21
N ASP A 270 -2.35 -4.04 -32.45
CA ASP A 270 -2.56 -2.70 -31.87
C ASP A 270 -2.08 -2.60 -30.41
N LYS A 271 -1.32 -3.60 -29.91
CA LYS A 271 -0.72 -3.70 -28.56
C LYS A 271 -1.56 -3.04 -27.45
N PRO A 272 -2.43 -3.78 -26.74
CA PRO A 272 -3.35 -3.18 -25.78
C PRO A 272 -2.62 -2.39 -24.69
N ALA A 273 -3.29 -1.38 -24.14
CA ALA A 273 -2.73 -0.51 -23.12
C ALA A 273 -2.39 -1.30 -21.86
N LEU A 274 -1.13 -1.18 -21.44
CA LEU A 274 -0.62 -1.76 -20.21
C LEU A 274 -0.99 -0.85 -19.04
N GLN A 275 -1.58 -1.42 -17.98
CA GLN A 275 -2.07 -0.67 -16.84
C GLN A 275 -1.68 -1.36 -15.54
N SER A 276 -1.26 -0.56 -14.57
CA SER A 276 -1.18 -1.01 -13.19
C SER A 276 -2.59 -1.29 -12.66
N VAL A 277 -2.70 -2.04 -11.57
CA VAL A 277 -3.99 -2.18 -10.89
C VAL A 277 -4.36 -0.86 -10.19
N LEU A 278 -3.39 -0.23 -9.53
CA LEU A 278 -3.57 0.99 -8.76
C LEU A 278 -2.49 2.01 -9.09
N ALA A 279 -2.89 3.23 -9.42
CA ALA A 279 -2.01 4.38 -9.62
C ALA A 279 -2.32 5.46 -8.58
N ILE A 280 -1.30 5.88 -7.85
CA ILE A 280 -1.38 6.94 -6.85
C ILE A 280 -0.58 8.11 -7.36
N PHE A 281 -1.25 9.24 -7.59
CA PHE A 281 -0.60 10.46 -8.05
C PHE A 281 -0.60 11.52 -6.96
N GLY A 282 0.57 12.11 -6.71
CA GLY A 282 0.71 13.27 -5.83
C GLY A 282 0.72 14.58 -6.61
N TYR A 283 -0.44 15.13 -6.95
CA TYR A 283 -0.57 16.47 -7.53
C TYR A 283 -1.19 17.43 -6.52
N ALA A 284 -0.75 18.68 -6.50
CA ALA A 284 -1.46 19.78 -5.86
C ALA A 284 -1.92 20.81 -6.91
N PRO A 285 -3.16 21.32 -6.81
CA PRO A 285 -3.60 22.45 -7.60
C PRO A 285 -2.86 23.72 -7.15
N THR A 286 -2.31 24.47 -8.11
CA THR A 286 -1.91 25.86 -7.93
C THR A 286 -2.92 26.77 -8.64
N ALA A 287 -2.79 28.09 -8.52
CA ALA A 287 -3.71 29.05 -9.12
C ALA A 287 -3.85 28.91 -10.66
N THR A 288 -2.87 28.31 -11.35
CA THR A 288 -2.88 28.18 -12.83
C THR A 288 -2.40 26.82 -13.37
N THR A 289 -1.79 25.95 -12.55
CA THR A 289 -1.27 24.64 -12.97
C THR A 289 -1.47 23.56 -11.91
N MET A 290 -1.44 22.28 -12.29
CA MET A 290 -1.19 21.20 -11.33
C MET A 290 0.33 20.97 -11.22
N THR A 291 0.83 20.95 -10.00
CA THR A 291 2.26 20.68 -9.73
C THR A 291 2.37 19.37 -8.97
N VAL A 292 3.35 18.53 -9.30
CA VAL A 292 3.61 17.30 -8.57
C VAL A 292 4.13 17.67 -7.18
N THR A 293 3.45 17.24 -6.12
CA THR A 293 3.83 17.53 -4.73
C THR A 293 4.17 16.28 -3.92
N HIS A 294 3.76 15.09 -4.35
CA HIS A 294 3.94 13.82 -3.61
C HIS A 294 3.22 13.77 -2.25
N ASP A 295 2.34 14.73 -1.97
CA ASP A 295 1.71 14.91 -0.65
C ASP A 295 0.44 14.08 -0.42
N VAL A 296 -0.02 13.34 -1.44
CA VAL A 296 -1.23 12.52 -1.39
C VAL A 296 -0.98 11.29 -0.52
N ASN A 297 -1.68 11.19 0.61
CA ASN A 297 -1.54 10.12 1.60
C ASN A 297 -2.59 9.03 1.38
N VAL A 298 -2.16 7.87 0.89
CA VAL A 298 -3.05 6.74 0.62
C VAL A 298 -2.71 5.59 1.56
N THR A 299 -3.71 5.07 2.26
CA THR A 299 -3.58 3.88 3.11
C THR A 299 -4.34 2.71 2.52
N LEU A 300 -3.67 1.57 2.32
CA LEU A 300 -4.27 0.30 1.90
C LEU A 300 -4.29 -0.68 3.08
N ARG A 301 -5.43 -1.33 3.36
CA ARG A 301 -5.56 -2.29 4.47
C ARG A 301 -6.36 -3.54 4.09
N GLY A 302 -5.77 -4.72 4.24
CA GLY A 302 -6.52 -5.97 4.06
C GLY A 302 -6.91 -6.24 2.61
N LEU A 303 -6.11 -5.80 1.64
CA LEU A 303 -6.43 -5.90 0.21
C LEU A 303 -5.54 -6.92 -0.49
N THR A 304 -6.07 -7.56 -1.53
CA THR A 304 -5.27 -8.35 -2.49
C THR A 304 -5.18 -7.58 -3.81
N ILE A 305 -3.97 -7.34 -4.31
CA ILE A 305 -3.70 -6.66 -5.59
C ILE A 305 -2.98 -7.64 -6.51
N GLN A 306 -3.60 -7.98 -7.63
CA GLN A 306 -3.09 -9.04 -8.51
C GLN A 306 -3.36 -8.79 -9.99
N GLN A 307 -2.67 -9.56 -10.84
CA GLN A 307 -2.95 -9.64 -12.27
C GLN A 307 -2.88 -8.29 -13.00
N GLY A 308 -2.09 -7.35 -12.49
CA GLY A 308 -1.73 -6.13 -13.22
C GLY A 308 -0.54 -6.34 -14.14
N MET A 309 -0.58 -5.70 -15.31
CA MET A 309 0.47 -5.78 -16.33
C MET A 309 0.75 -4.37 -16.88
N ALA A 310 1.84 -3.76 -16.43
CA ALA A 310 2.19 -2.37 -16.72
C ALA A 310 3.63 -2.27 -17.26
N ALA A 311 4.07 -1.09 -17.70
CA ALA A 311 5.52 -0.85 -17.87
C ALA A 311 6.20 -0.53 -16.54
N GLN A 312 5.47 0.11 -15.63
CA GLN A 312 5.99 0.51 -14.32
C GLN A 312 4.93 0.19 -13.27
N GLY A 313 5.30 -0.59 -12.26
CA GLY A 313 4.41 -0.89 -11.15
C GLY A 313 3.26 -1.79 -11.56
N GLY A 314 3.56 -3.02 -11.99
CA GLY A 314 2.55 -3.96 -12.49
C GLY A 314 1.31 -4.03 -11.59
N GLY A 315 1.51 -4.11 -10.27
CA GLY A 315 0.45 -3.95 -9.29
C GLY A 315 0.15 -2.49 -8.98
N ILE A 316 1.15 -1.76 -8.49
CA ILE A 316 0.99 -0.39 -7.98
C ILE A 316 2.04 0.56 -8.57
N TYR A 317 1.57 1.69 -9.07
CA TYR A 317 2.41 2.83 -9.43
C TYR A 317 2.24 3.96 -8.39
N ASN A 318 3.26 4.21 -7.58
CA ASN A 318 3.20 5.17 -6.47
C ASN A 318 4.05 6.43 -6.72
N TRP A 319 3.36 7.57 -6.80
CA TRP A 319 3.93 8.92 -6.82
C TRP A 319 3.51 9.76 -5.61
N GLY A 320 2.78 9.18 -4.66
CA GLY A 320 2.36 9.84 -3.42
C GLY A 320 3.07 9.28 -2.18
N ASN A 321 2.43 9.42 -1.04
CA ASN A 321 2.77 8.76 0.21
C ASN A 321 1.83 7.56 0.44
N LEU A 322 2.30 6.37 0.09
CA LEU A 322 1.55 5.13 0.18
C LEU A 322 1.91 4.35 1.44
N GLN A 323 0.91 3.96 2.21
CA GLN A 323 1.03 3.03 3.32
C GLN A 323 0.23 1.77 3.01
N VAL A 324 0.86 0.60 3.09
CA VAL A 324 0.24 -0.69 2.81
C VAL A 324 0.35 -1.57 4.04
N PHE A 325 -0.79 -1.90 4.63
CA PHE A 325 -0.88 -2.72 5.83
C PHE A 325 -1.62 -4.02 5.53
N THR A 326 -1.12 -5.13 6.06
CA THR A 326 -1.84 -6.42 6.08
C THR A 326 -2.45 -6.77 4.73
N SER A 327 -1.68 -6.55 3.65
CA SER A 327 -2.15 -6.67 2.28
C SER A 327 -1.27 -7.62 1.48
N THR A 328 -1.79 -8.14 0.38
CA THR A 328 -1.08 -9.05 -0.52
C THR A 328 -0.98 -8.43 -1.90
N ILE A 329 0.23 -8.34 -2.45
CA ILE A 329 0.47 -7.87 -3.82
C ILE A 329 1.17 -9.01 -4.56
N ALA A 330 0.46 -9.68 -5.46
CA ALA A 330 0.94 -10.93 -6.03
C ALA A 330 0.56 -11.16 -7.48
N GLY A 331 1.43 -11.85 -8.22
CA GLY A 331 1.15 -12.23 -9.61
C GLY A 331 0.93 -11.04 -10.54
N ASN A 332 1.63 -9.92 -10.30
CA ASN A 332 1.66 -8.76 -11.17
C ASN A 332 2.96 -8.75 -11.99
N ALA A 333 2.95 -8.07 -13.14
CA ALA A 333 4.15 -7.93 -13.95
C ALA A 333 4.39 -6.53 -14.53
N ALA A 334 5.67 -6.19 -14.63
CA ALA A 334 6.16 -5.07 -15.43
C ALA A 334 6.80 -5.60 -16.72
N ILE A 335 6.38 -5.09 -17.88
CA ILE A 335 6.83 -5.53 -19.21
C ILE A 335 7.39 -4.35 -20.00
N ASN A 336 8.39 -4.59 -20.83
CA ASN A 336 8.99 -3.54 -21.64
C ASN A 336 7.98 -3.06 -22.69
N GLN A 337 7.95 -1.75 -22.92
CA GLN A 337 7.27 -1.19 -24.08
C GLN A 337 8.26 -1.01 -25.22
N TYR A 338 7.83 -1.40 -26.41
CA TYR A 338 8.63 -1.31 -27.63
C TYR A 338 8.01 -0.30 -28.60
N ASP A 339 8.84 0.39 -29.38
CA ASP A 339 8.36 1.11 -30.56
C ASP A 339 7.96 0.16 -31.70
N GLN A 340 7.35 0.71 -32.75
CA GLN A 340 6.97 -0.03 -33.96
C GLN A 340 8.07 -0.01 -35.03
N VAL A 341 9.32 0.31 -34.66
CA VAL A 341 10.45 0.31 -35.60
C VAL A 341 10.97 -1.13 -35.76
N ASP A 342 11.52 -1.47 -36.93
CA ASP A 342 12.16 -2.78 -37.16
C ASP A 342 13.69 -2.61 -37.21
N PRO A 343 14.47 -3.15 -36.25
CA PRO A 343 14.04 -3.99 -35.12
C PRO A 343 13.47 -3.16 -33.94
N PRO A 344 12.49 -3.71 -33.19
CA PRO A 344 11.80 -3.00 -32.11
C PRO A 344 12.77 -2.60 -30.99
N GLN A 345 12.68 -1.34 -30.57
CA GLN A 345 13.50 -0.78 -29.50
C GLN A 345 12.68 -0.57 -28.24
N VAL A 346 13.27 -0.85 -27.08
CA VAL A 346 12.65 -0.57 -25.79
C VAL A 346 12.56 0.95 -25.59
N ILE A 347 11.34 1.47 -25.53
CA ILE A 347 11.06 2.89 -25.26
C ILE A 347 10.79 3.15 -23.77
N THR A 348 10.19 2.18 -23.07
CA THR A 348 9.95 2.24 -21.64
C THR A 348 10.39 0.92 -21.03
N LYS A 349 11.31 0.98 -20.06
CA LYS A 349 11.85 -0.20 -19.37
C LYS A 349 10.87 -0.68 -18.30
N ALA A 350 10.74 -2.00 -18.17
CA ALA A 350 9.96 -2.64 -17.12
C ALA A 350 10.54 -2.39 -15.72
N MET A 351 9.79 -1.76 -14.83
CA MET A 351 10.28 -1.44 -13.49
C MET A 351 9.23 -1.73 -12.41
N GLY A 352 9.61 -2.52 -11.41
CA GLY A 352 8.75 -2.79 -10.26
C GLY A 352 7.58 -3.70 -10.64
N GLY A 353 7.81 -5.00 -10.70
CA GLY A 353 6.78 -5.97 -11.08
C GLY A 353 5.55 -5.91 -10.16
N ALA A 354 5.78 -5.71 -8.86
CA ALA A 354 4.73 -5.44 -7.90
C ALA A 354 4.48 -3.92 -7.77
N ILE A 355 5.51 -3.16 -7.38
CA ILE A 355 5.38 -1.73 -7.08
C ILE A 355 6.53 -0.94 -7.69
N TYR A 356 6.16 0.12 -8.40
CA TYR A 356 7.06 1.22 -8.75
C TYR A 356 6.86 2.36 -7.77
N ASN A 357 7.92 2.80 -7.09
CA ASN A 357 7.87 3.88 -6.11
C ASN A 357 8.74 5.06 -6.54
N ALA A 358 8.11 6.21 -6.80
CA ALA A 358 8.77 7.51 -6.96
C ALA A 358 8.37 8.52 -5.86
N GLY A 359 7.58 8.07 -4.87
CA GLY A 359 7.22 8.84 -3.68
C GLY A 359 7.67 8.14 -2.39
N GLN A 360 6.84 8.19 -1.36
CA GLN A 360 7.08 7.46 -0.11
C GLN A 360 6.23 6.19 -0.05
N LEU A 361 6.82 5.09 0.41
CA LEU A 361 6.15 3.81 0.60
C LEU A 361 6.44 3.26 2.00
N THR A 362 5.40 2.93 2.75
CA THR A 362 5.50 2.08 3.95
C THR A 362 4.79 0.77 3.69
N LEU A 363 5.50 -0.35 3.89
CA LEU A 363 4.98 -1.71 3.81
C LEU A 363 5.05 -2.33 5.20
N GLU A 364 3.90 -2.68 5.77
CA GLU A 364 3.84 -3.28 7.10
C GLU A 364 2.94 -4.52 7.12
N ARG A 365 3.44 -5.62 7.69
CA ARG A 365 2.71 -6.90 7.82
C ARG A 365 2.10 -7.39 6.51
N SER A 366 2.78 -7.14 5.39
CA SER A 366 2.25 -7.38 4.05
C SER A 366 3.05 -8.44 3.31
N THR A 367 2.44 -9.05 2.29
CA THR A 367 3.05 -10.08 1.44
C THR A 367 3.20 -9.56 0.01
N ILE A 368 4.41 -9.59 -0.54
CA ILE A 368 4.67 -9.33 -1.96
C ILE A 368 5.24 -10.61 -2.57
N SER A 369 4.46 -11.28 -3.42
CA SER A 369 4.84 -12.62 -3.89
C SER A 369 4.58 -12.88 -5.37
N GLY A 370 5.55 -13.52 -6.04
CA GLY A 370 5.33 -14.03 -7.40
C GLY A 370 5.13 -12.93 -8.44
N ASN A 371 5.65 -11.72 -8.19
CA ASN A 371 5.62 -10.63 -9.16
C ASN A 371 6.87 -10.66 -10.06
N GLN A 372 6.77 -10.10 -11.25
CA GLN A 372 7.82 -10.20 -12.27
C GLN A 372 8.11 -8.87 -12.96
N SER A 373 9.37 -8.56 -13.23
CA SER A 373 9.77 -7.38 -14.01
C SER A 373 10.77 -7.80 -15.07
N GLU A 374 10.52 -7.45 -16.33
CA GLU A 374 11.45 -7.80 -17.43
C GLU A 374 12.80 -7.08 -17.35
N TYR A 375 12.91 -6.01 -16.53
CA TYR A 375 14.13 -5.20 -16.46
C TYR A 375 14.67 -5.07 -15.02
N TYR A 376 14.00 -4.32 -14.15
CA TYR A 376 14.48 -4.09 -12.78
C TYR A 376 13.38 -4.26 -11.74
N GLY A 377 13.75 -4.79 -10.57
CA GLY A 377 12.86 -4.84 -9.41
C GLY A 377 11.69 -5.80 -9.63
N GLY A 378 11.93 -7.11 -9.52
CA GLY A 378 10.88 -8.12 -9.66
C GLY A 378 9.69 -7.86 -8.73
N ALA A 379 9.97 -7.44 -7.49
CA ALA A 379 8.97 -6.95 -6.56
C ALA A 379 8.88 -5.42 -6.58
N LEU A 380 9.94 -4.74 -6.12
CA LEU A 380 9.95 -3.30 -5.84
C LEU A 380 11.03 -2.60 -6.66
N TYR A 381 10.66 -1.47 -7.27
CA TYR A 381 11.60 -0.52 -7.84
C TYR A 381 11.47 0.83 -7.11
N ASN A 382 12.58 1.33 -6.56
CA ASN A 382 12.64 2.60 -5.86
C ASN A 382 13.41 3.65 -6.68
N ASP A 383 12.68 4.62 -7.22
CA ASP A 383 13.20 5.61 -8.16
C ASP A 383 13.80 6.83 -7.45
N GLY A 384 15.09 6.76 -7.13
CA GLY A 384 15.79 7.86 -6.46
C GLY A 384 16.22 9.00 -7.37
N SER A 385 15.78 9.03 -8.62
CA SER A 385 15.87 10.24 -9.45
C SER A 385 14.98 11.37 -8.89
N VAL A 386 14.01 11.01 -8.05
CA VAL A 386 13.16 11.93 -7.29
C VAL A 386 13.62 11.96 -5.82
N ALA A 387 13.89 13.16 -5.28
CA ALA A 387 14.48 13.34 -3.95
C ALA A 387 13.63 12.81 -2.77
N THR A 388 12.38 12.41 -3.02
CA THR A 388 11.41 11.93 -2.02
C THR A 388 11.28 10.40 -1.98
N ALA A 389 12.00 9.67 -2.84
CA ALA A 389 11.86 8.23 -3.00
C ALA A 389 12.39 7.44 -1.79
N LYS A 390 11.48 7.13 -0.85
CA LYS A 390 11.79 6.39 0.37
C LYS A 390 10.86 5.19 0.54
N ILE A 391 11.42 4.06 0.94
CA ILE A 391 10.67 2.86 1.32
C ILE A 391 10.99 2.51 2.78
N ASN A 392 9.98 2.17 3.57
CA ASN A 392 10.11 1.55 4.88
C ASN A 392 9.37 0.21 4.88
N ILE A 393 10.05 -0.90 5.14
CA ILE A 393 9.49 -2.26 5.11
C ILE A 393 9.63 -2.88 6.50
N VAL A 394 8.51 -3.23 7.10
CA VAL A 394 8.45 -3.78 8.46
C VAL A 394 7.59 -5.04 8.48
N ALA A 395 8.07 -6.10 9.14
CA ALA A 395 7.29 -7.31 9.39
C ALA A 395 6.64 -7.92 8.13
N SER A 396 7.29 -7.79 6.96
CA SER A 396 6.70 -8.14 5.67
C SER A 396 7.44 -9.29 4.99
N THR A 397 6.76 -9.97 4.07
CA THR A 397 7.30 -11.13 3.33
C THR A 397 7.38 -10.80 1.85
N ILE A 398 8.58 -10.79 1.27
CA ILE A 398 8.86 -10.50 -0.14
C ILE A 398 9.53 -11.72 -0.77
N VAL A 399 8.77 -12.56 -1.46
CA VAL A 399 9.25 -13.89 -1.87
C VAL A 399 8.83 -14.25 -3.28
N ASP A 400 9.59 -15.12 -3.94
CA ASP A 400 9.26 -15.67 -5.27
C ASP A 400 9.07 -14.61 -6.37
N ASN A 401 9.53 -13.37 -6.15
CA ASN A 401 9.54 -12.31 -7.15
C ASN A 401 10.76 -12.46 -8.06
N ARG A 402 10.66 -12.02 -9.32
CA ARG A 402 11.68 -12.29 -10.34
C ARG A 402 11.96 -11.07 -11.21
N ALA A 403 13.22 -10.69 -11.31
CA ALA A 403 13.69 -9.80 -12.37
C ALA A 403 14.20 -10.69 -13.51
N GLU A 404 13.33 -10.97 -14.48
CA GLU A 404 13.64 -11.79 -15.65
C GLU A 404 12.60 -11.53 -16.76
N PRO A 405 12.96 -11.71 -18.05
CA PRO A 405 12.02 -11.53 -19.15
C PRO A 405 10.81 -12.47 -18.99
N LEU A 406 9.62 -11.99 -19.36
CA LEU A 406 8.47 -12.88 -19.44
C LEU A 406 8.71 -13.90 -20.55
N PRO A 407 8.42 -15.18 -20.28
CA PRO A 407 8.68 -16.23 -21.27
C PRO A 407 7.79 -16.00 -22.50
N GLN A 408 8.40 -15.79 -23.66
CA GLN A 408 7.67 -15.81 -24.91
C GLN A 408 7.41 -17.28 -25.29
N PRO A 409 6.17 -17.65 -25.66
CA PRO A 409 5.92 -18.98 -26.15
C PRO A 409 6.16 -19.03 -27.65
N PHE A 410 6.77 -20.12 -28.05
CA PHE A 410 6.98 -20.46 -29.44
C PHE A 410 6.31 -21.79 -29.72
N THR A 411 5.41 -21.83 -30.69
CA THR A 411 4.79 -23.07 -31.12
C THR A 411 5.64 -23.71 -32.22
N VAL A 412 5.95 -24.99 -32.04
CA VAL A 412 6.60 -25.84 -33.02
C VAL A 412 5.68 -27.02 -33.33
N GLU A 413 5.16 -27.04 -34.55
CA GLU A 413 4.37 -28.15 -35.05
C GLU A 413 5.28 -29.26 -35.58
N ILE A 414 4.99 -30.51 -35.20
CA ILE A 414 5.63 -31.71 -35.70
C ILE A 414 4.65 -32.38 -36.67
N LEU A 415 4.87 -32.10 -37.96
CA LEU A 415 3.94 -32.45 -39.03
C LEU A 415 4.23 -33.82 -39.64
N GLY A 416 3.21 -34.41 -40.29
CA GLY A 416 3.22 -35.71 -40.94
C GLY A 416 4.05 -35.80 -42.23
N ALA A 417 4.07 -36.99 -42.86
CA ALA A 417 5.09 -37.43 -43.82
C ALA A 417 5.38 -36.47 -45.02
N PRO A 418 6.67 -36.09 -45.25
CA PRO A 418 7.83 -36.41 -44.40
C PRO A 418 7.78 -35.62 -43.10
N THR A 419 8.07 -36.29 -41.97
CA THR A 419 8.06 -35.60 -40.69
C THR A 419 9.05 -34.45 -40.70
N HIS A 420 8.57 -33.27 -40.36
CA HIS A 420 9.34 -32.03 -40.27
C HIS A 420 8.82 -31.18 -39.13
N PHE A 421 9.63 -30.21 -38.72
CA PHE A 421 9.24 -29.19 -37.77
C PHE A 421 8.77 -27.95 -38.54
N SER A 422 7.74 -27.28 -38.03
CA SER A 422 7.28 -25.98 -38.52
C SER A 422 7.15 -25.04 -37.31
N PRO A 423 8.04 -24.04 -37.17
CA PRO A 423 9.21 -23.78 -38.01
C PRO A 423 10.33 -24.83 -37.81
N ASP A 424 11.26 -24.95 -38.78
CA ASP A 424 12.44 -25.83 -38.70
C ASP A 424 13.67 -25.16 -38.07
N HIS A 425 13.60 -23.84 -37.89
CA HIS A 425 14.55 -23.02 -37.14
C HIS A 425 13.80 -22.09 -36.18
N LEU A 426 14.30 -21.97 -34.96
CA LEU A 426 13.73 -21.11 -33.92
C LEU A 426 14.83 -20.23 -33.33
N VAL A 427 14.53 -18.95 -33.12
CA VAL A 427 15.39 -18.02 -32.37
C VAL A 427 14.67 -17.68 -31.08
N VAL A 428 15.27 -18.00 -29.94
CA VAL A 428 14.69 -17.79 -28.60
C VAL A 428 15.70 -17.13 -27.67
N GLN A 429 15.23 -16.71 -26.50
CA GLN A 429 16.03 -16.36 -25.34
C GLN A 429 15.94 -17.46 -24.28
N SER A 430 16.96 -17.54 -23.41
CA SER A 430 16.87 -18.43 -22.25
C SER A 430 15.72 -18.00 -21.34
N GLY A 431 14.83 -18.93 -21.01
CA GLY A 431 13.61 -18.71 -20.24
C GLY A 431 12.34 -18.90 -21.07
N ASP A 432 12.43 -18.77 -22.40
CA ASP A 432 11.29 -18.90 -23.30
C ASP A 432 10.66 -20.29 -23.26
N LYS A 433 9.35 -20.34 -23.53
CA LYS A 433 8.57 -21.58 -23.55
C LYS A 433 8.47 -22.08 -24.98
N ILE A 434 8.74 -23.35 -25.19
CA ILE A 434 8.54 -23.99 -26.49
C ILE A 434 7.37 -24.95 -26.35
N HIS A 435 6.29 -24.70 -27.09
CA HIS A 435 5.13 -25.55 -27.19
C HIS A 435 5.27 -26.47 -28.41
N PHE A 436 5.47 -27.76 -28.16
CA PHE A 436 5.51 -28.76 -29.21
C PHE A 436 4.13 -29.36 -29.42
N GLU A 437 3.61 -29.27 -30.64
CA GLU A 437 2.38 -29.94 -31.04
C GLU A 437 2.68 -31.02 -32.08
N SER A 438 1.92 -32.11 -32.07
CA SER A 438 2.03 -33.13 -33.11
C SER A 438 0.68 -33.35 -33.78
N ASP A 439 0.69 -33.48 -35.10
CA ASP A 439 -0.47 -33.91 -35.88
C ASP A 439 -0.64 -35.45 -35.89
N LYS A 440 0.27 -36.18 -35.24
CA LYS A 440 0.26 -37.64 -35.19
C LYS A 440 -0.62 -38.13 -34.06
N GLY A 441 -1.36 -39.21 -34.31
CA GLY A 441 -2.14 -39.93 -33.29
C GLY A 441 -1.29 -40.75 -32.31
N GLN A 442 0.03 -40.58 -32.26
CA GLN A 442 0.95 -41.31 -31.38
C GLN A 442 1.99 -40.36 -30.77
N PRO A 443 2.49 -40.63 -29.55
CA PRO A 443 3.53 -39.80 -28.93
C PRO A 443 4.82 -39.72 -29.76
N ILE A 444 5.49 -38.56 -29.73
CA ILE A 444 6.78 -38.34 -30.40
C ILE A 444 7.86 -38.07 -29.36
N ALA A 445 8.95 -38.85 -29.41
CA ALA A 445 10.11 -38.65 -28.56
C ALA A 445 11.11 -37.67 -29.19
N LEU A 446 11.36 -36.56 -28.52
CA LEU A 446 12.38 -35.58 -28.86
C LEU A 446 13.62 -35.75 -27.98
N GLN A 447 14.80 -35.64 -28.59
CA GLN A 447 16.08 -35.67 -27.88
C GLN A 447 17.11 -34.83 -28.64
N GLY A 448 18.17 -34.40 -27.96
CA GLY A 448 19.22 -33.58 -28.57
C GLY A 448 19.03 -32.17 -28.05
N TRP A 449 19.78 -31.84 -27.02
CA TRP A 449 19.84 -30.50 -26.45
C TRP A 449 21.28 -30.29 -26.00
N ASP A 450 21.73 -29.06 -26.02
CA ASP A 450 23.07 -28.71 -25.61
C ASP A 450 23.21 -28.99 -24.10
N PRO A 451 24.33 -29.54 -23.61
CA PRO A 451 24.54 -29.77 -22.17
C PRO A 451 24.41 -28.50 -21.31
N GLN A 452 24.61 -27.31 -21.89
CA GLN A 452 24.42 -26.02 -21.24
C GLN A 452 22.95 -25.61 -21.17
N CYS A 453 22.05 -26.32 -21.85
CA CYS A 453 20.62 -26.13 -21.81
C CYS A 453 19.91 -27.23 -21.01
N LYS A 454 18.92 -26.82 -20.23
CA LYS A 454 18.01 -27.66 -19.47
C LYS A 454 16.60 -27.45 -19.98
N ILE A 455 15.82 -28.51 -19.93
CA ILE A 455 14.40 -28.45 -20.22
C ILE A 455 13.65 -28.94 -19.01
N ASP A 456 12.70 -28.12 -18.55
CA ASP A 456 12.00 -28.38 -17.29
C ASP A 456 13.01 -28.66 -16.16
N ASP A 457 14.06 -27.82 -16.10
CA ASP A 457 15.20 -27.91 -15.18
C ASP A 457 16.01 -29.22 -15.19
N LYS A 458 15.77 -30.12 -16.14
CA LYS A 458 16.44 -31.42 -16.24
C LYS A 458 17.41 -31.44 -17.43
N PRO A 459 18.68 -31.84 -17.22
CA PRO A 459 19.66 -31.97 -18.31
C PRO A 459 19.44 -33.26 -19.10
N ASN A 460 19.60 -33.20 -20.43
CA ASN A 460 19.60 -34.36 -21.34
C ASN A 460 18.33 -35.25 -21.27
N THR A 461 17.17 -34.61 -21.05
CA THR A 461 15.86 -35.26 -20.95
C THR A 461 15.32 -35.63 -22.32
N VAL A 462 14.78 -36.85 -22.46
CA VAL A 462 13.92 -37.20 -23.61
C VAL A 462 12.54 -36.63 -23.33
N LEU A 463 12.05 -35.78 -24.23
CA LEU A 463 10.71 -35.20 -24.12
C LEU A 463 9.74 -36.06 -24.91
N GLU A 464 8.64 -36.47 -24.29
CA GLU A 464 7.55 -37.15 -24.98
C GLU A 464 6.44 -36.15 -25.29
N VAL A 465 6.35 -35.75 -26.55
CA VAL A 465 5.26 -34.92 -27.05
C VAL A 465 4.01 -35.79 -27.15
N PRO A 466 2.91 -35.43 -26.47
CA PRO A 466 1.64 -36.16 -26.52
C PRO A 466 1.08 -36.30 -27.94
N PRO A 467 0.19 -37.28 -28.18
CA PRO A 467 -0.54 -37.40 -29.44
C PRO A 467 -1.45 -36.19 -29.68
N MET A 468 -1.94 -36.10 -30.92
CA MET A 468 -2.73 -35.00 -31.49
C MET A 468 -3.71 -34.32 -30.51
N GLY A 469 -3.59 -32.98 -30.43
CA GLY A 469 -4.53 -32.10 -29.74
C GLY A 469 -4.22 -31.77 -28.28
N VAL A 470 -3.13 -32.27 -27.71
CA VAL A 470 -2.76 -32.02 -26.30
C VAL A 470 -1.53 -31.09 -26.18
N GLY A 471 -0.55 -31.23 -27.08
CA GLY A 471 0.68 -30.44 -27.08
C GLY A 471 1.55 -30.61 -25.82
N LEU A 472 2.77 -30.08 -25.83
CA LEU A 472 3.70 -30.08 -24.69
C LEU A 472 4.45 -28.76 -24.62
N SER A 473 4.16 -27.95 -23.60
CA SER A 473 4.93 -26.72 -23.32
C SER A 473 6.07 -27.03 -22.34
N VAL A 474 7.28 -26.64 -22.70
CA VAL A 474 8.45 -26.75 -21.83
C VAL A 474 9.28 -25.47 -21.81
N PRO A 475 9.75 -25.00 -20.65
CA PRO A 475 10.70 -23.88 -20.59
C PRO A 475 12.10 -24.36 -20.99
N LEU A 476 12.79 -23.56 -21.79
CA LEU A 476 14.20 -23.76 -22.15
C LEU A 476 15.09 -22.85 -21.31
N SER A 477 15.92 -23.42 -20.43
CA SER A 477 16.87 -22.65 -19.62
C SER A 477 18.30 -22.98 -20.06
N CYS A 478 19.04 -21.99 -20.55
CA CYS A 478 20.41 -22.17 -21.01
C CYS A 478 21.38 -21.26 -20.27
N SER A 479 22.49 -21.82 -19.80
CA SER A 479 23.55 -21.07 -19.13
C SER A 479 24.62 -20.65 -20.15
N THR A 480 24.35 -19.56 -20.90
CA THR A 480 25.28 -19.00 -21.88
C THR A 480 25.28 -17.47 -21.87
N ASN A 481 26.45 -16.87 -22.02
CA ASN A 481 26.62 -15.43 -22.27
C ASN A 481 26.89 -15.13 -23.75
N GLU A 482 26.93 -16.16 -24.59
CA GLU A 482 27.17 -16.08 -26.02
C GLU A 482 26.02 -16.74 -26.80
N LEU A 483 25.96 -16.48 -28.10
CA LEU A 483 25.03 -17.14 -29.01
C LEU A 483 25.25 -18.65 -28.95
N LEU A 484 24.23 -19.39 -28.53
CA LEU A 484 24.28 -20.85 -28.43
C LEU A 484 23.31 -21.47 -29.43
N THR A 485 23.77 -22.38 -30.27
CA THR A 485 22.91 -23.13 -31.18
C THR A 485 22.77 -24.56 -30.67
N THR A 486 21.54 -24.97 -30.37
CA THR A 486 21.19 -26.33 -29.99
C THR A 486 20.28 -26.99 -31.02
N THR A 487 20.29 -28.32 -31.11
CA THR A 487 19.52 -29.06 -32.12
C THR A 487 18.72 -30.18 -31.48
N VAL A 488 17.40 -30.13 -31.67
CA VAL A 488 16.43 -31.13 -31.21
C VAL A 488 16.10 -32.04 -32.37
N ARG A 489 16.10 -33.35 -32.14
CA ARG A 489 15.76 -34.34 -33.16
C ARG A 489 14.64 -35.27 -32.72
N VAL A 490 13.84 -35.69 -33.70
CA VAL A 490 12.89 -36.80 -33.52
C VAL A 490 13.66 -38.12 -33.49
N ARG A 491 13.46 -38.95 -32.46
CA ARG A 491 14.08 -40.29 -32.38
C ARG A 491 13.40 -41.30 -33.33
N PRO A 492 14.15 -42.30 -33.85
CA PRO A 492 15.59 -42.57 -33.67
C PRO A 492 16.50 -41.87 -34.70
N SER A 493 15.95 -41.40 -35.83
CA SER A 493 16.70 -40.77 -36.93
C SER A 493 15.79 -39.87 -37.78
N GLY A 494 15.00 -39.01 -37.14
CA GLY A 494 14.07 -38.09 -37.78
C GLY A 494 14.67 -36.69 -38.04
N PRO A 495 13.84 -35.71 -38.46
CA PRO A 495 14.29 -34.34 -38.72
C PRO A 495 14.87 -33.67 -37.47
N THR A 496 15.61 -32.59 -37.69
CA THR A 496 16.18 -31.73 -36.64
C THR A 496 15.52 -30.36 -36.65
N LEU A 497 15.09 -29.88 -35.49
CA LEU A 497 14.80 -28.48 -35.22
C LEU A 497 16.08 -27.83 -34.73
N THR A 498 16.47 -26.71 -35.35
CA THR A 498 17.59 -25.90 -34.86
C THR A 498 17.05 -24.78 -33.99
N ILE A 499 17.52 -24.67 -32.75
CA ILE A 499 17.16 -23.60 -31.82
C ILE A 499 18.40 -22.77 -31.56
N THR A 500 18.35 -21.51 -31.97
CA THR A 500 19.37 -20.50 -31.64
C THR A 500 18.93 -19.76 -30.40
N VAL A 501 19.65 -19.94 -29.30
CA VAL A 501 19.46 -19.22 -28.04
C VAL A 501 20.34 -17.98 -28.08
N THR A 502 19.70 -16.83 -28.16
CA THR A 502 20.36 -15.54 -28.12
C THR A 502 20.67 -15.17 -26.67
N PRO A 503 21.87 -14.63 -26.38
CA PRO A 503 22.15 -14.08 -25.06
C PRO A 503 21.23 -12.89 -24.82
N PRO A 504 20.75 -12.68 -23.59
CA PRO A 504 19.92 -11.54 -23.30
C PRO A 504 20.73 -10.25 -23.54
N THR A 505 20.11 -9.26 -24.19
CA THR A 505 20.75 -7.97 -24.55
C THR A 505 21.05 -7.12 -23.32
N PHE A 506 20.50 -7.50 -22.17
CA PHE A 506 20.62 -6.86 -20.88
C PHE A 506 20.37 -7.92 -19.80
N LYS A 507 20.95 -7.75 -18.60
CA LYS A 507 20.76 -8.67 -17.48
C LYS A 507 19.83 -8.03 -16.44
N PRO A 508 18.59 -8.53 -16.28
CA PRO A 508 17.70 -8.06 -15.23
C PRO A 508 18.27 -8.30 -13.83
N GLU A 509 17.95 -7.39 -12.91
CA GLU A 509 18.48 -7.41 -11.55
C GLU A 509 17.47 -6.97 -10.49
N GLY A 510 17.69 -7.43 -9.26
CA GLY A 510 16.88 -7.09 -8.10
C GLY A 510 15.56 -7.87 -8.09
N ASP A 511 15.61 -9.17 -7.83
CA ASP A 511 14.41 -10.02 -7.72
C ASP A 511 13.39 -9.44 -6.73
N ALA A 512 13.85 -8.97 -5.57
CA ALA A 512 13.04 -8.31 -4.58
C ALA A 512 13.07 -6.79 -4.73
N ILE A 513 14.24 -6.16 -4.67
CA ILE A 513 14.36 -4.69 -4.60
C ILE A 513 15.41 -4.19 -5.59
N TYR A 514 15.03 -3.23 -6.40
CA TYR A 514 15.97 -2.44 -7.20
C TYR A 514 15.89 -0.96 -6.81
N GLN A 515 17.04 -0.29 -6.74
CA GLN A 515 17.12 1.11 -6.35
C GLN A 515 17.98 1.95 -7.31
N THR A 516 17.64 3.23 -7.45
CA THR A 516 18.42 4.20 -8.24
C THR A 516 18.66 5.50 -7.48
N GLY A 517 19.49 6.37 -8.05
CA GLY A 517 19.75 7.74 -7.62
C GLY A 517 20.08 7.88 -6.14
N SER A 518 19.27 8.69 -5.46
CA SER A 518 19.40 9.00 -4.01
C SER A 518 18.38 8.27 -3.14
N SER A 519 17.79 7.20 -3.65
CA SER A 519 16.70 6.50 -2.95
C SER A 519 17.18 5.79 -1.69
N GLN A 520 16.27 5.69 -0.72
CA GLN A 520 16.52 5.01 0.55
C GLN A 520 15.47 3.93 0.81
N THR A 521 15.90 2.77 1.30
CA THR A 521 15.01 1.72 1.77
C THR A 521 15.45 1.24 3.14
N ASP A 522 14.59 1.38 4.14
CA ASP A 522 14.80 0.84 5.48
C ASP A 522 14.04 -0.50 5.61
N LEU A 523 14.71 -1.58 6.01
CA LEU A 523 14.11 -2.90 6.23
C LEU A 523 14.27 -3.37 7.68
N ALA A 524 13.17 -3.82 8.28
CA ALA A 524 13.17 -4.42 9.61
C ALA A 524 12.22 -5.62 9.69
N LYS A 525 12.60 -6.66 10.44
CA LYS A 525 11.72 -7.77 10.83
C LYS A 525 11.10 -8.51 9.63
N SER A 526 11.75 -8.48 8.46
CA SER A 526 11.14 -8.90 7.19
C SER A 526 11.87 -10.11 6.57
N ILE A 527 11.16 -10.84 5.72
CA ILE A 527 11.64 -12.03 5.01
C ILE A 527 11.75 -11.70 3.52
N LEU A 528 12.92 -11.88 2.92
CA LEU A 528 13.19 -11.65 1.50
C LEU A 528 13.79 -12.90 0.87
N LEU A 529 13.11 -13.56 -0.06
CA LEU A 529 13.62 -14.79 -0.69
C LEU A 529 13.50 -14.74 -2.21
N GLY A 530 14.62 -14.93 -2.90
CA GLY A 530 14.70 -15.03 -4.35
C GLY A 530 14.64 -16.48 -4.82
N ARG A 531 14.13 -16.68 -6.04
CA ARG A 531 14.12 -17.99 -6.71
C ARG A 531 15.07 -18.08 -7.89
N SER A 532 15.54 -16.95 -8.40
CA SER A 532 16.40 -16.92 -9.57
C SER A 532 17.89 -16.99 -9.19
N THR A 533 18.75 -16.98 -10.21
CA THR A 533 20.19 -16.80 -10.05
C THR A 533 20.60 -15.32 -9.98
N SER A 534 19.64 -14.40 -10.13
CA SER A 534 19.83 -12.97 -10.00
C SER A 534 19.97 -12.58 -8.52
N SER A 535 20.52 -11.40 -8.26
CA SER A 535 20.61 -10.88 -6.91
C SER A 535 19.23 -10.47 -6.40
N LEU A 536 18.95 -10.80 -5.14
CA LEU A 536 17.73 -10.42 -4.43
C LEU A 536 17.52 -8.90 -4.43
N CYS A 537 18.59 -8.16 -4.19
CA CYS A 537 18.63 -6.72 -4.28
C CYS A 537 19.69 -6.25 -5.26
N ALA A 538 19.44 -5.14 -5.92
CA ALA A 538 20.41 -4.50 -6.79
C ALA A 538 20.23 -2.99 -6.82
N ARG A 539 21.22 -2.30 -7.38
CA ARG A 539 21.21 -0.85 -7.58
C ARG A 539 21.80 -0.53 -8.93
N TYR A 540 21.43 0.61 -9.50
CA TYR A 540 22.05 1.09 -10.72
C TYR A 540 23.54 1.35 -10.51
N GLU A 541 24.38 0.77 -11.37
CA GLU A 541 25.85 0.68 -11.16
C GLU A 541 26.54 2.03 -10.97
N GLN A 542 25.96 3.12 -11.48
CA GLN A 542 26.51 4.48 -11.36
C GLN A 542 26.02 5.24 -10.12
N ASP A 543 25.03 4.70 -9.39
CA ASP A 543 24.37 5.37 -8.27
C ASP A 543 24.90 4.88 -6.92
N VAL A 544 26.00 5.50 -6.47
CA VAL A 544 26.62 5.21 -5.16
C VAL A 544 25.79 5.69 -3.96
N ASN A 545 24.75 6.51 -4.20
CA ASN A 545 23.94 7.13 -3.16
C ASN A 545 22.66 6.34 -2.82
N ALA A 546 22.30 5.34 -3.62
CA ALA A 546 21.17 4.47 -3.34
C ALA A 546 21.56 3.50 -2.21
N VAL A 547 20.77 3.49 -1.13
CA VAL A 547 21.06 2.72 0.07
C VAL A 547 19.86 1.89 0.50
N ILE A 548 20.14 0.63 0.81
CA ILE A 548 19.26 -0.21 1.61
C ILE A 548 19.88 -0.23 3.02
N ASN A 549 19.13 0.20 4.03
CA ASN A 549 19.51 0.11 5.45
C ASN A 549 18.77 -1.04 6.14
N SER A 550 19.48 -1.75 7.01
CA SER A 550 18.84 -2.71 7.91
C SER A 550 18.62 -2.06 9.28
N ALA A 551 17.37 -2.07 9.73
CA ALA A 551 16.92 -1.54 11.02
C ALA A 551 16.37 -2.65 11.95
N GLY A 552 16.82 -3.89 11.78
CA GLY A 552 16.40 -5.01 12.64
C GLY A 552 16.77 -6.38 12.07
N TYR A 553 16.11 -7.43 12.56
CA TYR A 553 16.33 -8.81 12.11
C TYR A 553 15.62 -9.05 10.79
N ASN A 554 16.36 -9.16 9.69
CA ASN A 554 15.80 -9.55 8.40
C ASN A 554 16.34 -10.92 7.99
N PHE A 555 15.48 -11.73 7.38
CA PHE A 555 15.85 -13.01 6.75
C PHE A 555 15.97 -12.80 5.26
N ARG A 556 17.08 -13.25 4.67
CA ARG A 556 17.37 -13.04 3.26
C ARG A 556 18.10 -14.22 2.62
N SER A 557 17.70 -14.61 1.41
CA SER A 557 18.32 -15.75 0.70
C SER A 557 19.73 -15.49 0.16
N ASP A 558 20.16 -14.22 0.07
CA ASP A 558 21.52 -13.86 -0.34
C ASP A 558 22.05 -12.60 0.35
N ASN A 559 23.29 -12.22 0.04
CA ASN A 559 23.96 -11.08 0.64
C ASN A 559 23.80 -9.74 -0.12
N SER A 560 23.05 -9.70 -1.21
CA SER A 560 23.02 -8.55 -2.13
C SER A 560 22.38 -7.28 -1.56
N CYS A 561 21.43 -7.40 -0.61
CA CYS A 561 20.75 -6.25 -0.04
C CYS A 561 21.60 -5.42 0.93
N PHE A 562 22.58 -6.05 1.60
CA PHE A 562 23.43 -5.42 2.61
C PHE A 562 24.80 -6.10 2.66
N GLU A 563 25.87 -5.30 2.65
CA GLU A 563 27.23 -5.73 2.95
C GLU A 563 27.33 -6.03 4.47
N SER A 564 26.95 -7.25 4.86
CA SER A 564 27.10 -7.84 6.21
C SER A 564 27.29 -6.83 7.37
N GLY A 565 26.18 -6.32 7.91
CA GLY A 565 26.19 -5.44 9.08
C GLY A 565 24.81 -5.36 9.73
N GLY A 566 24.73 -5.52 11.05
CA GLY A 566 23.50 -5.60 11.85
C GLY A 566 23.15 -7.02 12.29
N THR A 567 22.17 -7.18 13.19
CA THR A 567 21.66 -8.46 13.71
C THR A 567 20.92 -9.32 12.67
N ASN A 568 21.15 -9.05 11.38
CA ASN A 568 20.57 -9.77 10.25
C ASN A 568 21.11 -11.20 10.19
N GLN A 569 20.21 -12.17 10.13
CA GLN A 569 20.60 -13.57 10.02
C GLN A 569 20.69 -13.92 8.52
N PRO A 570 21.87 -14.29 8.00
CA PRO A 570 21.95 -14.86 6.67
C PRO A 570 21.13 -16.16 6.67
N VAL A 571 20.29 -16.34 5.67
CA VAL A 571 19.69 -17.64 5.43
C VAL A 571 20.83 -18.58 5.04
N THR A 572 21.14 -19.55 5.90
CA THR A 572 21.90 -20.71 5.45
C THR A 572 21.11 -21.36 4.32
N ASN A 573 21.79 -21.62 3.21
CA ASN A 573 21.45 -22.13 1.88
C ASN A 573 20.41 -23.27 1.73
N ASN A 574 19.64 -23.61 2.78
CA ASN A 574 18.64 -24.68 2.82
C ASN A 574 17.19 -24.24 3.12
N TRP A 575 16.83 -22.96 2.98
CA TRP A 575 15.43 -22.48 3.21
C TRP A 575 14.38 -22.93 2.19
N LYS A 576 14.76 -23.77 1.22
CA LYS A 576 13.87 -24.38 0.23
C LYS A 576 12.98 -25.42 0.93
N GLY A 577 12.10 -24.97 1.83
CA GLY A 577 11.34 -25.81 2.77
C GLY A 577 10.77 -25.08 3.99
N ASP A 578 11.07 -23.79 4.19
CA ASP A 578 10.71 -23.05 5.41
C ASP A 578 9.41 -22.23 5.28
N LEU A 579 8.97 -21.96 4.05
CA LEU A 579 7.71 -21.26 3.77
C LEU A 579 6.75 -22.14 2.99
N GLY A 580 5.47 -22.08 3.38
CA GLY A 580 4.36 -22.68 2.65
C GLY A 580 4.08 -21.95 1.33
N LYS A 581 3.12 -22.48 0.56
CA LYS A 581 2.62 -21.80 -0.65
C LYS A 581 1.89 -20.50 -0.26
N LEU A 582 1.81 -19.56 -1.20
CA LEU A 582 0.90 -18.42 -1.07
C LEU A 582 -0.53 -18.93 -1.12
N GLN A 583 -1.25 -18.82 -0.01
CA GLN A 583 -2.62 -19.30 0.12
C GLN A 583 -3.37 -18.56 1.23
N ASP A 584 -4.66 -18.85 1.37
CA ASP A 584 -5.43 -18.41 2.53
C ASP A 584 -4.97 -19.18 3.77
N ASN A 585 -4.37 -18.47 4.72
CA ASN A 585 -4.01 -19.03 6.04
C ASN A 585 -4.82 -18.36 7.15
N ASN A 586 -5.94 -17.71 6.82
CA ASN A 586 -6.80 -17.06 7.79
C ASN A 586 -7.75 -18.08 8.46
N ILE A 587 -8.12 -17.78 9.69
CA ILE A 587 -9.10 -18.53 10.48
C ILE A 587 -10.41 -17.75 10.49
N ILE A 588 -11.52 -18.44 10.22
CA ILE A 588 -12.88 -17.92 10.46
C ILE A 588 -13.39 -18.59 11.73
N ASP A 589 -13.54 -17.79 12.78
CA ASP A 589 -14.09 -18.22 14.05
C ASP A 589 -15.58 -17.87 14.11
N PHE A 590 -16.42 -18.87 13.84
CA PHE A 590 -17.88 -18.71 13.87
C PHE A 590 -18.45 -18.58 15.29
N THR A 591 -17.69 -18.92 16.32
CA THR A 591 -18.11 -18.79 17.72
C THR A 591 -17.88 -17.35 18.18
N ARG A 592 -16.70 -16.79 17.87
CA ARG A 592 -16.37 -15.37 18.10
C ARG A 592 -17.05 -14.40 17.13
N GLY A 593 -17.48 -14.89 15.97
CA GLY A 593 -17.94 -14.03 14.88
C GLY A 593 -16.79 -13.21 14.26
N TRP A 594 -15.60 -13.80 14.15
CA TRP A 594 -14.36 -13.09 13.80
C TRP A 594 -13.59 -13.78 12.66
N VAL A 595 -12.80 -12.99 11.93
CA VAL A 595 -11.90 -13.46 10.86
C VAL A 595 -10.50 -12.94 11.14
N SER A 596 -9.49 -13.81 11.14
CA SER A 596 -8.11 -13.45 11.53
C SER A 596 -7.36 -12.60 10.51
N GLY A 597 -7.87 -12.49 9.29
CA GLY A 597 -7.29 -11.70 8.20
C GLY A 597 -8.04 -11.89 6.89
N TYR A 598 -7.72 -11.06 5.89
CA TYR A 598 -8.47 -10.98 4.63
C TYR A 598 -7.60 -11.20 3.39
N THR A 599 -6.36 -11.67 3.55
CA THR A 599 -5.40 -11.76 2.45
C THR A 599 -4.58 -13.04 2.51
N TYR A 600 -3.91 -13.37 1.40
CA TYR A 600 -3.03 -14.52 1.33
C TYR A 600 -1.68 -14.26 1.97
N SER A 601 -1.11 -15.28 2.59
CA SER A 601 0.22 -15.22 3.19
C SER A 601 1.01 -16.48 2.90
N HIS A 602 2.31 -16.45 3.19
CA HIS A 602 3.13 -17.65 3.30
C HIS A 602 3.20 -18.04 4.77
N ALA A 603 2.66 -19.20 5.13
CA ALA A 603 2.83 -19.75 6.46
C ALA A 603 4.30 -20.14 6.68
N LEU A 604 4.84 -19.88 7.88
CA LEU A 604 6.09 -20.48 8.30
C LEU A 604 5.86 -21.98 8.53
N LEU A 605 6.66 -22.83 7.88
CA LEU A 605 6.55 -24.28 8.04
C LEU A 605 7.25 -24.73 9.34
N PRO A 606 6.82 -25.86 9.94
CA PRO A 606 7.45 -26.38 11.15
C PRO A 606 8.97 -26.53 10.99
N GLY A 607 9.73 -25.97 11.93
CA GLY A 607 11.19 -25.97 11.89
C GLY A 607 11.81 -24.86 11.04
N SER A 608 11.00 -23.96 10.46
CA SER A 608 11.50 -22.77 9.78
C SER A 608 12.39 -21.97 10.71
N SER A 609 13.54 -21.54 10.20
CA SER A 609 14.47 -20.75 11.02
C SER A 609 13.94 -19.35 11.34
N ALA A 610 12.79 -18.95 10.79
CA ALA A 610 12.08 -17.73 11.14
C ALA A 610 11.25 -17.84 12.44
N ILE A 611 10.90 -19.06 12.90
CA ILE A 611 9.95 -19.26 14.01
C ILE A 611 10.56 -18.91 15.39
N ASP A 612 11.89 -19.05 15.57
CA ASP A 612 12.52 -18.98 16.91
C ASP A 612 13.79 -18.10 16.98
N GLN A 613 14.05 -17.24 15.99
CA GLN A 613 15.31 -16.49 15.90
C GLN A 613 15.20 -14.99 16.19
N ILE A 614 14.02 -14.47 16.57
CA ILE A 614 13.91 -13.09 17.05
C ILE A 614 14.24 -13.09 18.55
N PRO A 615 15.26 -12.35 19.02
CA PRO A 615 15.57 -12.32 20.44
C PRO A 615 14.38 -11.80 21.26
N PRO A 616 14.04 -12.44 22.39
CA PRO A 616 12.89 -12.03 23.21
C PRO A 616 12.90 -10.54 23.60
N ALA A 617 14.10 -9.97 23.79
CA ALA A 617 14.31 -8.55 24.07
C ALA A 617 13.75 -7.63 22.97
N ASP A 618 13.78 -8.05 21.70
CA ASP A 618 13.30 -7.29 20.54
C ASP A 618 11.80 -7.47 20.27
N CYS A 619 11.18 -8.48 20.88
CA CYS A 619 9.74 -8.68 20.94
C CYS A 619 9.09 -7.93 22.12
N GLN A 620 9.87 -7.29 23.00
CA GLN A 620 9.41 -6.77 24.30
C GLN A 620 8.74 -7.83 25.19
N ALA A 621 8.90 -9.11 24.85
CA ALA A 621 8.32 -10.24 25.55
C ALA A 621 9.36 -10.75 26.55
N ALA A 622 9.36 -10.12 27.72
CA ALA A 622 10.32 -10.40 28.79
C ALA A 622 9.63 -10.45 30.16
N LYS A 623 8.29 -10.47 30.20
CA LYS A 623 7.56 -10.57 31.45
C LYS A 623 7.38 -12.03 31.81
N THR A 624 7.79 -12.35 33.03
CA THR A 624 7.54 -13.63 33.65
C THR A 624 6.33 -13.50 34.57
N TYR A 625 5.28 -14.26 34.28
CA TYR A 625 4.10 -14.35 35.14
C TYR A 625 4.21 -15.58 36.02
N THR A 626 4.14 -15.40 37.34
CA THR A 626 4.08 -16.52 38.27
C THR A 626 2.62 -16.84 38.59
N MET A 627 2.19 -18.07 38.29
CA MET A 627 0.86 -18.56 38.60
C MET A 627 0.94 -19.67 39.66
N THR A 628 0.43 -19.39 40.86
CA THR A 628 0.21 -20.42 41.87
C THR A 628 -1.10 -21.14 41.59
N LEU A 629 -1.05 -22.47 41.45
CA LEU A 629 -2.26 -23.27 41.28
C LEU A 629 -3.15 -23.10 42.51
N PRO A 630 -4.41 -22.62 42.34
CA PRO A 630 -5.29 -22.37 43.47
C PRO A 630 -5.66 -23.69 44.16
N LEU A 631 -5.90 -23.63 45.48
CA LEU A 631 -6.36 -24.77 46.29
C LEU A 631 -7.80 -25.19 45.97
N THR A 632 -8.52 -24.36 45.20
CA THR A 632 -9.89 -24.56 44.71
C THR A 632 -9.91 -24.34 43.19
N ALA A 633 -10.79 -25.04 42.47
CA ALA A 633 -10.86 -25.01 41.00
C ALA A 633 -11.50 -23.71 40.47
N GLU A 634 -10.79 -22.59 40.61
CA GLU A 634 -11.19 -21.30 40.05
C GLU A 634 -10.43 -20.99 38.76
N ALA A 635 -11.17 -20.55 37.73
CA ALA A 635 -10.60 -20.08 36.47
C ALA A 635 -9.94 -18.71 36.69
N ARG A 636 -8.74 -18.52 36.13
CA ARG A 636 -8.04 -17.22 36.11
C ARG A 636 -7.78 -16.80 34.67
N ASN A 637 -8.14 -15.56 34.36
CA ASN A 637 -7.82 -14.94 33.08
C ASN A 637 -6.52 -14.15 33.22
N LEU A 638 -5.63 -14.30 32.25
CA LEU A 638 -4.37 -13.58 32.18
C LEU A 638 -4.14 -13.13 30.74
N SER A 639 -3.83 -11.84 30.55
CA SER A 639 -3.39 -11.32 29.25
C SER A 639 -1.86 -11.28 29.24
N ILE A 640 -1.26 -11.89 28.23
CA ILE A 640 0.19 -12.01 28.05
C ILE A 640 0.55 -11.61 26.62
N ASN A 641 1.80 -11.22 26.37
CA ASN A 641 2.29 -11.03 25.00
C ASN A 641 2.85 -12.35 24.47
N ALA A 642 2.77 -12.57 23.15
CA ALA A 642 3.47 -13.68 22.49
C ALA A 642 4.98 -13.63 22.79
N GLY A 643 5.51 -14.70 23.39
CA GLY A 643 6.89 -14.79 23.90
C GLY A 643 7.06 -14.50 25.40
N ASP A 644 6.03 -14.07 26.14
CA ASP A 644 6.08 -14.00 27.61
C ASP A 644 6.16 -15.41 28.22
N VAL A 645 6.69 -15.52 29.45
CA VAL A 645 6.90 -16.80 30.14
C VAL A 645 5.92 -16.94 31.29
N ILE A 646 5.17 -18.05 31.34
CA ILE A 646 4.37 -18.41 32.53
C ILE A 646 5.13 -19.46 33.35
N GLN A 647 5.31 -19.16 34.63
CA GLN A 647 5.89 -20.06 35.63
C GLN A 647 4.79 -20.59 36.55
N TRP A 648 4.60 -21.90 36.55
CA TRP A 648 3.61 -22.57 37.39
C TRP A 648 4.21 -22.95 38.75
N GLN A 649 3.55 -22.54 39.83
CA GLN A 649 3.84 -23.00 41.18
C GLN A 649 2.76 -23.98 41.61
N ASN A 650 3.13 -25.25 41.72
CA ASN A 650 2.26 -26.32 42.19
C ASN A 650 2.47 -26.55 43.71
N PRO A 651 1.52 -26.12 44.58
CA PRO A 651 1.62 -26.34 46.03
C PRO A 651 1.20 -27.76 46.44
N TYR A 652 0.66 -28.57 45.52
CA TYR A 652 0.16 -29.90 45.82
C TYR A 652 1.28 -30.92 46.04
N SER A 653 0.94 -31.98 46.77
CA SER A 653 1.84 -33.11 47.04
C SER A 653 1.92 -34.11 45.87
N ALA A 654 1.31 -33.81 44.73
CA ALA A 654 1.32 -34.62 43.52
C ALA A 654 1.42 -33.73 42.27
N THR A 655 1.76 -34.34 41.15
CA THR A 655 1.70 -33.70 39.83
C THR A 655 0.27 -33.27 39.53
N ALA A 656 0.09 -32.05 39.03
CA ALA A 656 -1.19 -31.52 38.58
C ALA A 656 -1.22 -31.42 37.06
N THR A 657 -2.41 -31.46 36.46
CA THR A 657 -2.62 -31.14 35.05
C THR A 657 -3.37 -29.81 34.96
N VAL A 658 -2.80 -28.88 34.21
CA VAL A 658 -3.38 -27.56 33.94
C VAL A 658 -3.99 -27.60 32.55
N ALA A 659 -5.28 -27.26 32.47
CA ALA A 659 -5.94 -27.01 31.20
C ALA A 659 -5.79 -25.53 30.86
N LEU A 660 -5.07 -25.23 29.78
CA LEU A 660 -4.99 -23.90 29.22
C LEU A 660 -6.11 -23.74 28.21
N HIS A 661 -6.83 -22.63 28.33
CA HIS A 661 -7.92 -22.26 27.45
C HIS A 661 -7.67 -20.80 27.05
N ASP A 662 -7.52 -20.54 25.76
CA ASP A 662 -7.35 -19.22 25.13
C ASP A 662 -8.66 -18.44 25.00
N GLY A 663 -9.72 -18.94 25.63
CA GLY A 663 -11.08 -18.45 25.45
C GLY A 663 -11.83 -19.10 24.28
N GLU A 664 -11.12 -19.86 23.42
CA GLU A 664 -11.41 -20.42 22.08
C GLU A 664 -11.30 -21.92 21.98
N ALA A 665 -12.11 -22.66 22.74
CA ALA A 665 -12.43 -24.09 22.58
C ALA A 665 -11.23 -25.07 22.45
N THR A 666 -10.00 -24.57 22.48
CA THR A 666 -8.77 -25.31 22.27
C THR A 666 -8.13 -25.52 23.62
N VAL A 667 -8.32 -26.70 24.20
CA VAL A 667 -7.76 -27.05 25.51
C VAL A 667 -6.39 -27.68 25.31
N GLN A 668 -5.33 -26.96 25.67
CA GLN A 668 -4.00 -27.54 25.80
C GLN A 668 -3.79 -28.04 27.23
N LEU A 669 -3.46 -29.33 27.37
CA LEU A 669 -3.17 -29.92 28.67
C LEU A 669 -1.66 -29.86 28.95
N VAL A 670 -1.32 -29.28 30.10
CA VAL A 670 0.07 -29.11 30.55
C VAL A 670 0.26 -29.83 31.87
N THR A 671 1.39 -30.51 32.03
CA THR A 671 1.74 -31.19 33.28
C THR A 671 2.55 -30.25 34.18
N ALA A 672 2.11 -30.03 35.42
CA ALA A 672 2.79 -29.25 36.44
C ALA A 672 3.34 -30.18 37.55
N PRO A 673 4.64 -30.52 37.55
CA PRO A 673 5.23 -31.44 38.53
C PRO A 673 5.20 -30.90 39.98
N ARG A 674 5.44 -31.80 40.94
CA ARG A 674 5.33 -31.53 42.38
C ARG A 674 6.49 -30.64 42.88
N TYR A 675 6.16 -29.60 43.65
CA TYR A 675 7.09 -28.60 44.20
C TYR A 675 7.87 -27.81 43.14
N THR A 676 8.41 -26.67 43.56
CA THR A 676 8.99 -25.58 42.76
C THR A 676 9.99 -26.04 41.69
N LEU A 677 9.45 -26.52 40.56
CA LEU A 677 10.16 -26.75 39.33
C LEU A 677 9.40 -25.95 38.28
N THR A 678 9.99 -24.80 37.97
CA THR A 678 9.56 -23.90 36.92
C THR A 678 9.46 -24.69 35.62
N HIS A 679 8.25 -25.00 35.18
CA HIS A 679 8.02 -25.36 33.79
C HIS A 679 7.70 -24.07 33.05
N GLU A 680 8.66 -23.59 32.27
CA GLU A 680 8.44 -22.48 31.35
C GLU A 680 7.50 -22.95 30.24
N LEU A 681 6.40 -22.24 30.07
CA LEU A 681 5.53 -22.41 28.92
C LEU A 681 5.70 -21.20 28.01
N GLN A 682 6.17 -21.46 26.80
CA GLN A 682 6.28 -20.47 25.73
C GLN A 682 5.12 -20.69 24.76
N PHE A 683 4.37 -19.62 24.50
CA PHE A 683 3.31 -19.63 23.50
C PHE A 683 3.94 -19.30 22.14
N ASN A 684 4.06 -20.32 21.29
CA ASN A 684 4.73 -20.20 19.98
C ASN A 684 3.75 -19.96 18.82
N THR A 685 2.44 -19.97 19.09
CA THR A 685 1.39 -19.63 18.13
C THR A 685 0.85 -18.23 18.43
N PRO A 686 0.81 -17.30 17.46
CA PRO A 686 0.08 -16.05 17.61
C PRO A 686 -1.41 -16.36 17.73
N GLY A 687 -1.98 -16.05 18.89
CA GLY A 687 -3.40 -15.94 19.17
C GLY A 687 -3.53 -14.84 20.22
N ASP A 688 -4.59 -14.05 20.13
CA ASP A 688 -4.84 -12.85 20.95
C ASP A 688 -4.45 -12.96 22.44
#